data_AF-A0A933D8M3-F1
#
_entry.id   AF-A0A933D8M3-F1
#
_cell.length_a   1.000
_cell.length_b   1.000
_cell.length_c   1.000
_cell.angle_alpha   90.00
_cell.angle_beta   90.00
_cell.angle_gamma   90.00
#
_symmetry.space_group_name_H-M   'P 1'
#
loop_
_entity.id
_entity.type
_entity.pdbx_description
1 polymer ?
#
loop_
_entity_poly.entity_id
_entity_poly.type
_entity_poly.pdbx_seq_one_letter_code
_entity_poly.pdbx_strand_id
1 'polypeptide(L)'
;MKTILIFLLGGFVLLGSSALLYAQEYMGSQFCRPCHSSENPIGGTQYDGWWNTLHSRTIQLVADSTVYPLGQFNAGDSIDMGASYNHAKVYLSKVDTEFYIQVGTGGTKYKALMSTGWGYRQRYITKIDSSYYLLPIQFNPISYMNPASGIWIPYFPEYWFNTDGTPKNTNTNSFRTRAWDKNCVRCHSTAAKVYVSVSAGDTSWKTTWGYTNVSNYFGVGCEMCHGPFSGTAGQGMMFKLDNLPTKAAKIEVCGQCHSRGTSYRGMGQVGTHDYYKNELLNTYFNPIDTTHPLAEFANFCTPRNSPTIRGFYTWPDLFTSRISPQQYLEYQVSDHYTTTAMEIVCWTCHDSHPQTHRQYNIVDSLVVDGEVFTVRVDDNTLCLACHAGRGPYTAMKKEWVHDPVTYKDSIGALVTQHNHHPYDPTNTGNTGGAGQCVKCHMAMTSIFQNPYDQNSHTIRVVPPSRTLQFSNVTTPTKGMLSSCAVSCHRNPSGQTANVQSFGVGIDPTITDWTELTDIALAESLYAHWKEWGLGHPEFSIQPNGLNFGNTVLGYSRVDSMTFYNFGSTTINVVNVSSNRSEFVVTPTTTAILPGESQKLYITFTPAAEGHLTGFLSFEHDLPGSPEVVALAGSGILFESISDVVRDWNIVSVPYAVLDYRKAVLFPTAISPAFRYQSLGRYLKTDTLQNGVGYWAKFDTQQVITIGGIPQAYRMDELVKGWNIIGSLAVPLLISQLTTSPPDILLTDFFGYENGYYLADTLKPMKGYWVKVSEPGTLYLNAWGYPLKAVPGVVEATHSGATDYSKLSRLIIKDAVGKVQVLYFGGELDFLSVKNRELPPRPPAGVFDVRFHDDHFIQTVEAGASMRSAVEISAAAYPLRVEWKIQSSSVHSSLFVGDQVYALSVDGAATVSNSHSQIVLELNGSPGLPEQFALEQNYPNPFNPATVIRYSLPVNSFVTLQVYNVLGQEVATLVNEKREAGRYEVRWNASGLPSGVYYYRLRTPTFSKVHKMMLLR
;
A
#
# COMPACT_ATOMS: atom_id res chain seq x y z
N MET A 1 -56.55 -25.13 41.63
CA MET A 1 -55.96 -23.93 40.99
C MET A 1 -54.72 -24.36 40.23
N LYS A 2 -54.74 -24.13 38.90
CA LYS A 2 -53.66 -24.09 37.90
C LYS A 2 -52.54 -25.15 37.90
N THR A 3 -52.46 -25.77 36.72
CA THR A 3 -51.64 -26.88 36.22
C THR A 3 -50.14 -26.55 36.13
N ILE A 4 -49.30 -27.50 36.56
CA ILE A 4 -47.88 -27.63 36.21
C ILE A 4 -47.75 -28.87 35.33
N LEU A 5 -47.11 -28.75 34.16
CA LEU A 5 -46.60 -29.90 33.43
C LEU A 5 -45.24 -29.56 32.82
N ILE A 6 -44.29 -30.47 33.05
CA ILE A 6 -42.88 -30.47 32.63
C ILE A 6 -42.79 -31.07 31.22
N PHE A 7 -41.94 -30.51 30.34
CA PHE A 7 -41.33 -31.26 29.23
C PHE A 7 -39.95 -30.71 28.80
N LEU A 8 -38.98 -31.63 28.87
CA LEU A 8 -37.76 -31.89 28.08
C LEU A 8 -36.62 -30.85 27.88
N LEU A 9 -35.41 -31.38 28.17
CA LEU A 9 -34.09 -30.86 27.89
C LEU A 9 -33.79 -30.75 26.37
N GLY A 10 -33.18 -29.63 25.99
CA GLY A 10 -32.40 -29.48 24.76
C GLY A 10 -31.19 -28.58 25.04
N GLY A 11 -30.02 -29.18 25.21
CA GLY A 11 -28.76 -28.46 25.40
C GLY A 11 -28.32 -27.78 24.10
N PHE A 12 -28.28 -26.45 24.10
CA PHE A 12 -27.62 -25.67 23.05
C PHE A 12 -26.13 -25.56 23.40
N VAL A 13 -25.31 -26.20 22.57
CA VAL A 13 -23.86 -26.02 22.52
C VAL A 13 -23.58 -24.59 22.07
N LEU A 14 -22.85 -23.84 22.89
CA LEU A 14 -22.25 -22.55 22.56
C LEU A 14 -21.26 -22.74 21.40
N LEU A 15 -21.74 -22.57 20.17
CA LEU A 15 -20.91 -22.29 19.03
C LEU A 15 -20.39 -20.86 19.18
N GLY A 16 -19.12 -20.71 19.55
CA GLY A 16 -18.38 -19.48 19.37
C GLY A 16 -18.32 -19.18 17.88
N SER A 17 -19.23 -18.33 17.42
CA SER A 17 -19.28 -17.85 16.04
C SER A 17 -18.02 -17.04 15.76
N SER A 18 -17.16 -17.65 14.93
CA SER A 18 -16.24 -16.99 14.02
C SER A 18 -16.81 -15.68 13.48
N ALA A 19 -15.99 -14.63 13.54
CA ALA A 19 -16.25 -13.30 13.02
C ALA A 19 -16.88 -13.37 11.62
N LEU A 20 -18.19 -13.13 11.57
CA LEU A 20 -18.83 -12.61 10.37
C LEU A 20 -18.17 -11.26 10.08
N LEU A 21 -17.46 -11.16 8.96
CA LEU A 21 -17.12 -9.89 8.32
C LEU A 21 -18.43 -9.19 7.96
N TYR A 22 -19.04 -8.51 8.93
CA TYR A 22 -20.08 -7.54 8.66
C TYR A 22 -19.46 -6.47 7.76
N ALA A 23 -20.08 -6.21 6.62
CA ALA A 23 -19.79 -5.02 5.86
C ALA A 23 -19.90 -3.81 6.82
N GLN A 24 -18.85 -2.99 6.94
CA GLN A 24 -18.91 -1.77 7.74
C GLN A 24 -20.02 -0.88 7.17
N GLU A 25 -21.18 -0.86 7.82
CA GLU A 25 -22.28 0.03 7.49
C GLU A 25 -22.10 1.33 8.27
N TYR A 26 -21.66 2.36 7.56
CA TYR A 26 -21.67 3.73 8.06
C TYR A 26 -23.06 4.30 7.81
N MET A 27 -23.70 4.79 8.86
CA MET A 27 -25.03 5.37 8.80
C MET A 27 -24.98 6.89 8.60
N GLY A 28 -23.91 7.54 9.09
CA GLY A 28 -23.71 8.98 9.03
C GLY A 28 -24.12 9.69 10.31
N SER A 29 -23.48 10.82 10.59
CA SER A 29 -23.62 11.55 11.87
C SER A 29 -25.04 12.01 12.17
N GLN A 30 -25.89 12.21 11.15
CA GLN A 30 -27.29 12.60 11.31
C GLN A 30 -28.11 11.59 12.13
N PHE A 31 -27.72 10.31 12.16
CA PHE A 31 -28.37 9.30 13.00
C PHE A 31 -28.10 9.52 14.49
N CYS A 32 -27.08 10.30 14.84
CA CYS A 32 -26.79 10.65 16.23
C CYS A 32 -27.67 11.80 16.73
N ARG A 33 -28.13 12.69 15.84
CA ARG A 33 -28.86 13.92 16.19
C ARG A 33 -30.06 13.67 17.11
N PRO A 34 -31.00 12.74 16.82
CA PRO A 34 -32.21 12.57 17.64
C PRO A 34 -31.93 12.18 19.10
N CYS A 35 -30.76 11.62 19.40
CA CYS A 35 -30.38 11.16 20.74
C CYS A 35 -29.31 12.03 21.41
N HIS A 36 -28.57 12.82 20.63
CA HIS A 36 -27.40 13.59 21.09
C HIS A 36 -27.46 15.08 20.75
N SER A 37 -28.64 15.61 20.44
CA SER A 37 -28.89 17.06 20.34
C SER A 37 -29.72 17.57 21.52
N SER A 38 -29.67 18.88 21.71
CA SER A 38 -30.51 19.66 22.63
C SER A 38 -32.01 19.53 22.36
N GLU A 39 -32.42 18.95 21.22
CA GLU A 39 -33.81 18.64 20.90
C GLU A 39 -34.34 17.43 21.71
N ASN A 40 -33.45 16.63 22.33
CA ASN A 40 -33.81 15.50 23.18
C ASN A 40 -33.67 15.83 24.67
N PRO A 41 -34.76 15.83 25.46
CA PRO A 41 -34.73 16.17 26.90
C PRO A 41 -33.92 15.19 27.78
N ILE A 42 -33.64 13.99 27.28
CA ILE A 42 -32.90 12.91 27.96
C ILE A 42 -31.51 12.72 27.31
N GLY A 43 -31.32 13.25 26.10
CA GLY A 43 -30.10 13.17 25.31
C GLY A 43 -29.06 14.21 25.70
N GLY A 44 -27.79 13.92 25.44
CA GLY A 44 -26.70 14.89 25.61
C GLY A 44 -26.65 15.91 24.47
N THR A 45 -25.73 16.89 24.56
CA THR A 45 -25.57 17.98 23.57
C THR A 45 -24.34 17.80 22.67
N GLN A 46 -23.86 16.57 22.51
CA GLN A 46 -22.61 16.28 21.80
C GLN A 46 -22.71 16.54 20.31
N TYR A 47 -23.85 16.22 19.67
CA TYR A 47 -24.07 16.47 18.25
C TYR A 47 -24.04 17.96 17.94
N ASP A 48 -24.69 18.77 18.77
CA ASP A 48 -24.72 20.23 18.62
C ASP A 48 -23.32 20.83 18.79
N GLY A 49 -22.56 20.31 19.76
CA GLY A 49 -21.18 20.75 19.96
C GLY A 49 -20.26 20.38 18.79
N TRP A 50 -20.35 19.15 18.28
CA TRP A 50 -19.61 18.73 17.07
C TRP A 50 -19.97 19.58 15.85
N TRP A 51 -21.25 19.93 15.69
CA TRP A 51 -21.76 20.78 14.62
C TRP A 51 -21.14 22.20 14.60
N ASN A 52 -20.64 22.66 15.75
CA ASN A 52 -19.97 23.96 15.89
C ASN A 52 -18.46 23.92 15.56
N THR A 53 -17.89 22.73 15.37
CA THR A 53 -16.46 22.57 15.06
C THR A 53 -16.15 22.61 13.56
N LEU A 54 -14.87 22.82 13.21
CA LEU A 54 -14.39 22.64 11.84
C LEU A 54 -14.44 21.17 11.36
N HIS A 55 -14.48 20.18 12.28
CA HIS A 55 -14.56 18.76 11.92
C HIS A 55 -15.85 18.44 11.15
N SER A 56 -17.00 18.93 11.64
CA SER A 56 -18.29 18.75 10.95
C SER A 56 -18.39 19.50 9.63
N ARG A 57 -17.63 20.59 9.47
CA ARG A 57 -17.67 21.53 8.33
C ARG A 57 -16.48 21.41 7.39
N THR A 58 -15.75 20.29 7.46
CA THR A 58 -14.53 20.10 6.67
C THR A 58 -14.80 20.04 5.17
N ILE A 59 -15.95 19.51 4.74
CA ILE A 59 -16.43 19.55 3.35
C ILE A 59 -17.90 19.97 3.33
N GLN A 60 -18.22 20.90 2.45
CA GLN A 60 -19.58 21.43 2.29
C GLN A 60 -19.95 21.55 0.81
N LEU A 61 -21.20 21.30 0.45
CA LEU A 61 -21.71 21.59 -0.90
C LEU A 61 -21.87 23.10 -1.07
N VAL A 62 -21.40 23.62 -2.21
CA VAL A 62 -21.51 25.05 -2.55
C VAL A 62 -22.94 25.42 -3.01
N ALA A 63 -23.74 24.43 -3.43
CA ALA A 63 -25.10 24.64 -3.92
C ALA A 63 -26.20 24.64 -2.83
N ASP A 64 -25.84 24.37 -1.57
CA ASP A 64 -26.76 24.45 -0.44
C ASP A 64 -26.92 25.92 0.00
N SER A 65 -28.15 26.42 0.10
CA SER A 65 -28.46 27.83 0.43
C SER A 65 -28.01 28.25 1.84
N THR A 66 -27.56 27.31 2.67
CA THR A 66 -27.07 27.54 4.03
C THR A 66 -25.55 27.76 4.11
N VAL A 67 -24.80 27.56 3.01
CA VAL A 67 -23.33 27.67 2.96
C VAL A 67 -22.91 28.66 1.88
N TYR A 68 -22.46 29.85 2.28
CA TYR A 68 -21.97 30.85 1.33
C TYR A 68 -20.46 30.69 1.09
N PRO A 69 -19.99 30.63 -0.17
CA PRO A 69 -18.58 30.82 -0.50
C PRO A 69 -18.04 32.10 0.14
N LEU A 70 -16.97 31.98 0.90
CA LEU A 70 -16.22 33.07 1.48
C LEU A 70 -15.41 33.75 0.37
N GLY A 71 -15.46 35.07 0.34
CA GLY A 71 -14.90 35.90 -0.73
C GLY A 71 -15.93 36.27 -1.79
N GLN A 72 -15.78 37.46 -2.37
CA GLN A 72 -16.67 37.92 -3.43
C GLN A 72 -16.30 37.24 -4.75
N PHE A 73 -17.30 36.63 -5.42
CA PHE A 73 -17.19 36.05 -6.78
C PHE A 73 -17.80 37.02 -7.79
N ASN A 74 -17.30 38.25 -7.85
CA ASN A 74 -17.83 39.21 -8.81
C ASN A 74 -17.34 38.84 -10.22
N ALA A 75 -18.18 39.09 -11.22
CA ALA A 75 -17.79 38.87 -12.60
C ALA A 75 -16.60 39.76 -12.96
N GLY A 76 -15.48 39.14 -13.35
CA GLY A 76 -14.26 39.86 -13.74
C GLY A 76 -13.18 39.92 -12.67
N ASP A 77 -13.47 39.50 -11.43
CA ASP A 77 -12.44 39.34 -10.39
C ASP A 77 -11.39 38.33 -10.85
N SER A 78 -10.11 38.65 -10.64
CA SER A 78 -9.00 37.80 -11.06
C SER A 78 -7.92 37.68 -9.98
N ILE A 79 -7.34 36.50 -9.86
CA ILE A 79 -6.28 36.16 -8.92
C ILE A 79 -5.01 35.87 -9.72
N ASP A 80 -3.92 36.56 -9.40
CA ASP A 80 -2.60 36.34 -9.98
C ASP A 80 -1.92 35.13 -9.32
N MET A 81 -1.47 34.16 -10.13
CA MET A 81 -0.80 32.93 -9.69
C MET A 81 0.69 33.13 -9.32
N GLY A 82 1.22 34.33 -9.55
CA GLY A 82 2.57 34.74 -9.17
C GLY A 82 3.59 34.65 -10.30
N ALA A 83 4.74 35.30 -10.09
CA ALA A 83 5.81 35.42 -11.08
C ALA A 83 6.37 34.08 -11.56
N SER A 84 6.41 33.05 -10.70
CA SER A 84 6.86 31.69 -11.06
C SER A 84 6.00 31.00 -12.12
N TYR A 85 4.82 31.54 -12.41
CA TYR A 85 3.88 31.07 -13.43
C TYR A 85 3.53 32.19 -14.42
N ASN A 86 4.48 33.08 -14.68
CA ASN A 86 4.35 34.17 -15.64
C ASN A 86 3.09 35.05 -15.43
N HIS A 87 2.73 35.29 -14.16
CA HIS A 87 1.55 36.06 -13.77
C HIS A 87 0.23 35.54 -14.38
N ALA A 88 0.12 34.22 -14.58
CA ALA A 88 -1.12 33.59 -15.02
C ALA A 88 -2.28 33.94 -14.08
N LYS A 89 -3.49 34.04 -14.63
CA LYS A 89 -4.67 34.47 -13.88
C LYS A 89 -5.73 33.39 -13.79
N VAL A 90 -6.43 33.38 -12.66
CA VAL A 90 -7.68 32.67 -12.46
C VAL A 90 -8.80 33.70 -12.32
N TYR A 91 -9.92 33.49 -13.01
CA TYR A 91 -11.05 34.43 -12.99
C TYR A 91 -12.24 33.84 -12.23
N LEU A 92 -12.88 34.67 -11.41
CA LEU A 92 -14.07 34.31 -10.67
C LEU A 92 -15.33 34.85 -11.35
N SER A 93 -16.42 34.11 -11.23
CA SER A 93 -17.74 34.60 -11.62
C SER A 93 -18.84 33.86 -10.88
N LYS A 94 -19.99 34.52 -10.77
CA LYS A 94 -21.24 33.94 -10.28
C LYS A 94 -22.31 34.08 -11.35
N VAL A 95 -23.04 33.00 -11.62
CA VAL A 95 -24.20 32.98 -12.51
C VAL A 95 -25.36 32.36 -11.73
N ASP A 96 -26.43 33.13 -11.54
CA ASP A 96 -27.55 32.77 -10.66
C ASP A 96 -27.10 32.38 -9.23
N THR A 97 -27.23 31.11 -8.86
CA THR A 97 -26.81 30.55 -7.56
C THR A 97 -25.48 29.79 -7.64
N GLU A 98 -24.87 29.72 -8.83
CA GLU A 98 -23.71 28.88 -9.09
C GLU A 98 -22.42 29.70 -9.21
N PHE A 99 -21.33 29.12 -8.71
CA PHE A 99 -20.01 29.77 -8.63
C PHE A 99 -19.03 29.08 -9.56
N TYR A 100 -18.28 29.88 -10.33
CA TYR A 100 -17.40 29.41 -11.39
C TYR A 100 -16.00 29.99 -11.24
N ILE A 101 -15.01 29.15 -11.55
CA ILE A 101 -13.58 29.46 -11.52
C ILE A 101 -13.00 29.10 -12.89
N GLN A 102 -12.47 30.11 -13.59
CA GLN A 102 -11.85 29.96 -14.90
C GLN A 102 -10.33 29.94 -14.78
N VAL A 103 -9.70 28.89 -15.32
CA VAL A 103 -8.24 28.72 -15.25
C VAL A 103 -7.59 29.26 -16.52
N GLY A 104 -6.91 30.40 -16.42
CA GLY A 104 -6.27 31.07 -17.55
C GLY A 104 -7.22 31.92 -18.40
N THR A 105 -6.66 32.86 -19.16
CA THR A 105 -7.41 33.73 -20.07
C THR A 105 -8.03 32.91 -21.21
N GLY A 106 -9.37 32.91 -21.32
CA GLY A 106 -10.08 32.09 -22.32
C GLY A 106 -10.05 30.59 -22.04
N GLY A 107 -9.52 30.15 -20.89
CA GLY A 107 -9.47 28.74 -20.50
C GLY A 107 -10.81 28.18 -19.99
N THR A 108 -10.78 26.91 -19.57
CA THR A 108 -11.97 26.19 -19.11
C THR A 108 -12.55 26.79 -17.83
N LYS A 109 -13.89 26.94 -17.82
CA LYS A 109 -14.66 27.33 -16.63
C LYS A 109 -15.08 26.09 -15.86
N TYR A 110 -14.70 26.01 -14.59
CA TYR A 110 -15.07 24.93 -13.69
C TYR A 110 -16.09 25.41 -12.66
N LYS A 111 -17.16 24.64 -12.49
CA LYS A 111 -18.14 24.88 -11.43
C LYS A 111 -17.55 24.47 -10.08
N ALA A 112 -17.61 25.34 -9.08
CA ALA A 112 -17.29 25.00 -7.69
C ALA A 112 -18.44 24.19 -7.11
N LEU A 113 -18.22 22.90 -6.85
CA LEU A 113 -19.24 21.97 -6.36
C LEU A 113 -19.21 21.84 -4.84
N MET A 114 -18.00 21.79 -4.28
CA MET A 114 -17.77 21.66 -2.85
C MET A 114 -16.73 22.66 -2.38
N SER A 115 -16.70 22.89 -1.08
CA SER A 115 -15.65 23.68 -0.43
C SER A 115 -15.08 22.94 0.77
N THR A 116 -13.84 23.26 1.14
CA THR A 116 -13.17 22.75 2.35
C THR A 116 -12.49 23.85 3.15
N GLY A 117 -12.43 23.71 4.49
CA GLY A 117 -11.69 24.61 5.40
C GLY A 117 -12.47 25.85 5.93
N TRP A 118 -13.80 25.76 5.98
CA TRP A 118 -14.74 26.80 6.43
C TRP A 118 -14.28 27.66 7.63
N GLY A 119 -14.62 28.95 7.66
CA GLY A 119 -14.39 29.86 8.81
C GLY A 119 -12.94 30.29 9.07
N TYR A 120 -11.94 29.56 8.54
CA TYR A 120 -10.53 29.91 8.64
C TYR A 120 -9.86 30.09 7.27
N ARG A 121 -10.03 29.14 6.34
CA ARG A 121 -9.46 29.17 4.98
C ARG A 121 -10.28 28.31 4.02
N GLN A 122 -11.01 28.89 3.08
CA GLN A 122 -11.88 28.13 2.19
C GLN A 122 -11.25 27.85 0.84
N ARG A 123 -11.24 26.56 0.45
CA ARG A 123 -10.79 26.06 -0.85
C ARG A 123 -11.98 25.49 -1.60
N TYR A 124 -11.88 25.44 -2.92
CA TYR A 124 -12.96 25.02 -3.79
C TYR A 124 -12.61 23.74 -4.54
N ILE A 125 -13.58 22.86 -4.70
CA ILE A 125 -13.43 21.56 -5.34
C ILE A 125 -14.40 21.49 -6.52
N THR A 126 -13.89 21.07 -7.66
CA THR A 126 -14.68 20.79 -8.86
C THR A 126 -14.66 19.30 -9.19
N LYS A 127 -15.48 18.88 -10.15
CA LYS A 127 -15.47 17.52 -10.69
C LYS A 127 -15.06 17.56 -12.16
N ILE A 128 -14.09 16.74 -12.52
CA ILE A 128 -13.62 16.55 -13.89
C ILE A 128 -13.71 15.05 -14.16
N ASP A 129 -14.47 14.67 -15.19
CA ASP A 129 -14.85 13.28 -15.46
C ASP A 129 -15.49 12.62 -14.23
N SER A 130 -14.82 11.62 -13.66
CA SER A 130 -15.30 10.86 -12.51
C SER A 130 -14.64 11.22 -11.18
N SER A 131 -13.63 12.11 -11.20
CA SER A 131 -12.83 12.49 -10.01
C SER A 131 -13.05 13.96 -9.62
N TYR A 132 -12.84 14.25 -8.35
CA TYR A 132 -12.85 15.58 -7.77
C TYR A 132 -11.44 16.17 -7.70
N TYR A 133 -11.32 17.49 -7.88
CA TYR A 133 -10.04 18.18 -7.88
C TYR A 133 -10.13 19.50 -7.12
N LEU A 134 -9.09 19.80 -6.32
CA LEU A 134 -8.92 21.11 -5.70
C LEU A 134 -8.54 22.15 -6.75
N LEU A 135 -9.29 23.24 -6.80
CA LEU A 135 -9.04 24.38 -7.68
C LEU A 135 -7.85 25.22 -7.18
N PRO A 136 -7.16 25.97 -8.07
CA PRO A 136 -5.86 26.58 -7.78
C PRO A 136 -5.91 27.82 -6.88
N ILE A 137 -6.96 27.98 -6.08
CA ILE A 137 -7.22 29.18 -5.28
C ILE A 137 -7.71 28.83 -3.88
N GLN A 138 -7.45 29.74 -2.96
CA GLN A 138 -7.97 29.71 -1.61
C GLN A 138 -8.37 31.11 -1.17
N PHE A 139 -9.47 31.20 -0.44
CA PHE A 139 -9.86 32.43 0.24
C PHE A 139 -9.50 32.35 1.73
N ASN A 140 -8.78 33.34 2.22
CA ASN A 140 -8.47 33.50 3.64
C ASN A 140 -9.33 34.64 4.19
N PRO A 141 -10.31 34.38 5.06
CA PRO A 141 -11.00 35.41 5.82
C PRO A 141 -10.11 36.08 6.89
N ILE A 142 -9.08 35.37 7.39
CA ILE A 142 -8.15 35.84 8.44
C ILE A 142 -6.72 35.39 8.05
N SER A 143 -5.73 36.29 8.10
CA SER A 143 -4.31 35.97 7.89
C SER A 143 -3.50 36.04 9.20
N TYR A 144 -2.49 35.18 9.35
CA TYR A 144 -1.57 35.15 10.51
C TYR A 144 -0.81 36.48 10.68
N MET A 145 -0.44 37.14 9.58
CA MET A 145 0.23 38.45 9.62
C MET A 145 -0.73 39.63 9.52
N ASN A 146 -2.03 39.39 9.30
CA ASN A 146 -3.02 40.44 9.22
C ASN A 146 -4.44 39.89 9.51
N PRO A 147 -4.96 40.10 10.72
CA PRO A 147 -6.31 39.65 11.07
C PRO A 147 -7.44 40.37 10.28
N ALA A 148 -7.13 41.38 9.44
CA ALA A 148 -8.10 42.13 8.64
C ALA A 148 -8.28 41.64 7.18
N SER A 149 -7.58 40.60 6.72
CA SER A 149 -7.48 40.35 5.28
C SER A 149 -8.49 39.31 4.77
N GLY A 150 -9.55 39.75 4.09
CA GLY A 150 -10.37 38.92 3.18
C GLY A 150 -9.70 38.77 1.81
N ILE A 151 -8.64 37.96 1.73
CA ILE A 151 -7.76 37.90 0.55
C ILE A 151 -7.82 36.55 -0.16
N TRP A 152 -7.71 36.62 -1.48
CA TRP A 152 -7.48 35.47 -2.34
C TRP A 152 -5.98 35.20 -2.47
N ILE A 153 -5.59 33.92 -2.41
CA ILE A 153 -4.20 33.48 -2.64
C ILE A 153 -4.15 32.28 -3.60
N PRO A 154 -3.07 32.15 -4.40
CA PRO A 154 -2.82 30.93 -5.17
C PRO A 154 -2.71 29.71 -4.26
N TYR A 155 -3.23 28.58 -4.72
CA TYR A 155 -3.14 27.30 -4.02
C TYR A 155 -2.78 26.18 -4.98
N PHE A 156 -1.61 25.59 -4.81
CA PHE A 156 -1.03 24.62 -5.76
C PHE A 156 -1.14 25.03 -7.25
N PRO A 157 -0.72 26.26 -7.63
CA PRO A 157 -0.72 26.69 -9.03
C PRO A 157 0.10 25.75 -9.93
N GLU A 158 1.12 25.06 -9.40
CA GLU A 158 1.92 24.07 -10.13
C GLU A 158 1.11 22.87 -10.66
N TYR A 159 -0.08 22.60 -10.11
CA TYR A 159 -0.96 21.53 -10.57
C TYR A 159 -1.81 21.95 -11.77
N TRP A 160 -2.01 23.26 -11.94
CA TRP A 160 -2.92 23.82 -12.92
C TRP A 160 -2.22 24.61 -14.04
N PHE A 161 -1.00 25.10 -13.79
CA PHE A 161 -0.24 25.91 -14.73
C PHE A 161 1.18 25.35 -14.96
N ASN A 162 1.68 25.53 -16.17
CA ASN A 162 3.10 25.43 -16.49
C ASN A 162 3.82 26.73 -16.07
N THR A 163 5.15 26.70 -15.99
CA THR A 163 5.96 27.87 -15.60
C THR A 163 5.85 29.04 -16.57
N ASP A 164 5.45 28.80 -17.82
CA ASP A 164 5.16 29.83 -18.83
C ASP A 164 3.78 30.49 -18.66
N GLY A 165 2.99 30.03 -17.69
CA GLY A 165 1.64 30.52 -17.39
C GLY A 165 0.51 29.85 -18.18
N THR A 166 0.81 28.86 -19.03
CA THR A 166 -0.22 28.12 -19.77
C THR A 166 -0.93 27.08 -18.88
N PRO A 167 -2.27 26.90 -18.99
CA PRO A 167 -2.97 25.85 -18.25
C PRO A 167 -2.52 24.44 -18.64
N LYS A 168 -2.45 23.53 -17.67
CA LYS A 168 -2.11 22.12 -17.88
C LYS A 168 -3.27 21.34 -18.49
N ASN A 169 -2.94 20.33 -19.30
CA ASN A 169 -3.92 19.42 -19.88
C ASN A 169 -4.47 18.45 -18.81
N THR A 170 -5.77 18.57 -18.51
CA THR A 170 -6.47 17.79 -17.47
C THR A 170 -6.66 16.31 -17.82
N ASN A 171 -6.45 15.92 -19.08
CA ASN A 171 -6.60 14.52 -19.54
C ASN A 171 -5.31 13.71 -19.37
N THR A 172 -4.26 14.27 -18.78
CA THR A 172 -2.98 13.59 -18.58
C THR A 172 -2.95 12.81 -17.27
N ASN A 173 -2.23 11.68 -17.25
CA ASN A 173 -2.01 10.90 -16.02
C ASN A 173 -1.36 11.74 -14.91
N SER A 174 -0.45 12.66 -15.26
CA SER A 174 0.21 13.54 -14.30
C SER A 174 -0.78 14.46 -13.58
N PHE A 175 -1.80 14.97 -14.27
CA PHE A 175 -2.90 15.72 -13.65
C PHE A 175 -3.81 14.81 -12.82
N ARG A 176 -4.23 13.65 -13.37
CA ARG A 176 -5.17 12.72 -12.72
C ARG A 176 -4.67 12.17 -11.38
N THR A 177 -3.36 12.01 -11.20
CA THR A 177 -2.78 11.62 -9.90
C THR A 177 -2.97 12.65 -8.79
N ARG A 178 -3.44 13.87 -9.09
CA ARG A 178 -3.72 14.94 -8.13
C ARG A 178 -5.20 15.02 -7.72
N ALA A 179 -6.01 14.03 -8.09
CA ALA A 179 -7.40 13.93 -7.66
C ALA A 179 -7.53 14.00 -6.14
N TRP A 180 -8.52 14.75 -5.66
CA TRP A 180 -8.87 14.88 -4.24
C TRP A 180 -9.31 13.52 -3.66
N ASP A 181 -9.97 12.70 -4.47
CA ASP A 181 -10.34 11.30 -4.18
C ASP A 181 -9.14 10.45 -3.74
N LYS A 182 -7.98 10.67 -4.36
CA LYS A 182 -6.77 9.90 -4.11
C LYS A 182 -6.00 10.42 -2.90
N ASN A 183 -5.98 11.75 -2.73
CA ASN A 183 -4.99 12.40 -1.84
C ASN A 183 -5.60 12.99 -0.57
N CYS A 184 -6.93 13.13 -0.47
CA CYS A 184 -7.55 13.92 0.60
C CYS A 184 -8.80 13.29 1.22
N VAL A 185 -9.60 12.58 0.41
CA VAL A 185 -10.99 12.25 0.78
C VAL A 185 -11.15 11.55 2.12
N ARG A 186 -10.26 10.63 2.52
CA ARG A 186 -10.45 9.81 3.73
C ARG A 186 -10.19 10.58 5.02
N CYS A 187 -9.29 11.57 5.02
CA CYS A 187 -9.09 12.44 6.19
C CYS A 187 -10.15 13.54 6.28
N HIS A 188 -10.79 13.86 5.16
CA HIS A 188 -11.74 14.95 5.05
C HIS A 188 -13.20 14.49 5.01
N SER A 189 -13.48 13.19 4.97
CA SER A 189 -14.82 12.67 4.83
C SER A 189 -15.03 11.26 5.37
N THR A 190 -16.15 11.08 6.06
CA THR A 190 -16.58 9.81 6.66
C THR A 190 -17.25 8.91 5.62
N ALA A 191 -17.03 7.60 5.70
CA ALA A 191 -17.65 6.60 4.82
C ALA A 191 -17.39 6.76 3.30
N ALA A 192 -16.35 7.52 2.92
CA ALA A 192 -15.88 7.55 1.54
C ALA A 192 -15.31 6.17 1.16
N LYS A 193 -15.80 5.59 0.05
CA LYS A 193 -15.20 4.42 -0.59
C LYS A 193 -14.57 4.85 -1.90
N VAL A 194 -13.26 4.67 -2.03
CA VAL A 194 -12.51 5.03 -3.25
C VAL A 194 -12.24 3.78 -4.07
N TYR A 195 -12.69 3.78 -5.32
CA TYR A 195 -12.42 2.75 -6.31
C TYR A 195 -11.50 3.29 -7.40
N VAL A 196 -10.56 2.45 -7.84
CA VAL A 196 -9.72 2.74 -9.00
C VAL A 196 -10.35 2.04 -10.20
N SER A 197 -10.82 2.80 -11.21
CA SER A 197 -11.11 2.19 -12.51
C SER A 197 -9.85 2.22 -13.33
N VAL A 198 -9.05 1.15 -13.27
CA VAL A 198 -7.91 0.98 -14.17
C VAL A 198 -8.43 0.34 -15.45
N SER A 199 -8.68 1.13 -16.48
CA SER A 199 -8.72 0.63 -17.87
C SER A 199 -7.53 1.22 -18.62
N ALA A 200 -7.03 0.51 -19.64
CA ALA A 200 -5.84 0.90 -20.39
C ALA A 200 -5.98 2.34 -20.95
N GLY A 201 -5.36 3.31 -20.28
CA GLY A 201 -5.40 4.73 -20.63
C GLY A 201 -6.24 5.64 -19.71
N ASP A 202 -7.07 5.10 -18.81
CA ASP A 202 -7.82 5.87 -17.81
C ASP A 202 -7.33 5.58 -16.39
N THR A 203 -6.75 6.59 -15.74
CA THR A 203 -6.29 6.55 -14.34
C THR A 203 -7.23 7.30 -13.38
N SER A 204 -8.50 7.51 -13.76
CA SER A 204 -9.46 8.23 -12.94
C SER A 204 -9.80 7.48 -11.64
N TRP A 205 -9.86 8.25 -10.55
CA TRP A 205 -10.18 7.79 -9.20
C TRP A 205 -11.66 8.08 -8.94
N LYS A 206 -12.43 7.08 -8.53
CA LYS A 206 -13.87 7.20 -8.29
C LYS A 206 -14.17 7.10 -6.81
N THR A 207 -14.60 8.18 -6.19
CA THR A 207 -15.21 8.10 -4.86
C THR A 207 -16.70 7.83 -4.99
N THR A 208 -17.18 6.79 -4.32
CA THR A 208 -18.60 6.66 -3.96
C THR A 208 -18.76 6.93 -2.47
N TRP A 209 -19.88 7.53 -2.12
CA TRP A 209 -20.24 7.81 -0.75
C TRP A 209 -21.16 6.69 -0.27
N GLY A 210 -20.93 6.17 0.95
CA GLY A 210 -21.77 5.13 1.54
C GLY A 210 -23.23 5.55 1.81
N TYR A 211 -23.59 6.81 1.54
CA TYR A 211 -24.91 7.38 1.85
C TYR A 211 -25.76 7.52 0.59
N THR A 212 -27.03 7.09 0.68
CA THR A 212 -28.04 7.25 -0.38
C THR A 212 -28.52 8.69 -0.55
N ASN A 213 -28.21 9.58 0.40
CA ASN A 213 -28.57 11.00 0.34
C ASN A 213 -27.33 11.88 0.62
N VAL A 214 -26.67 12.27 -0.46
CA VAL A 214 -25.36 12.94 -0.47
C VAL A 214 -25.42 14.43 -0.16
N SER A 215 -26.60 15.02 0.08
CA SER A 215 -26.71 16.48 0.12
C SER A 215 -26.10 17.13 1.36
N ASN A 216 -25.95 16.42 2.50
CA ASN A 216 -25.77 17.16 3.76
C ASN A 216 -24.43 17.02 4.50
N TYR A 217 -23.67 15.92 4.54
CA TYR A 217 -22.57 15.84 5.53
C TYR A 217 -21.32 15.08 5.07
N PHE A 218 -20.42 15.79 4.40
CA PHE A 218 -19.16 15.27 3.86
C PHE A 218 -17.94 15.44 4.79
N GLY A 219 -18.11 15.81 6.06
CA GLY A 219 -16.99 16.11 6.96
C GLY A 219 -16.42 14.92 7.75
N VAL A 220 -15.59 15.26 8.76
CA VAL A 220 -15.13 14.33 9.80
C VAL A 220 -16.29 14.15 10.78
N GLY A 221 -17.05 13.08 10.57
CA GLY A 221 -18.26 12.72 11.30
C GLY A 221 -17.99 11.80 12.47
N CYS A 222 -19.02 11.60 13.31
CA CYS A 222 -18.94 10.82 14.55
C CYS A 222 -18.27 9.45 14.36
N GLU A 223 -18.64 8.73 13.31
CA GLU A 223 -18.16 7.36 13.03
C GLU A 223 -16.68 7.31 12.60
N MET A 224 -16.07 8.45 12.23
CA MET A 224 -14.63 8.50 11.99
C MET A 224 -13.83 8.31 13.28
N CYS A 225 -14.37 8.74 14.41
CA CYS A 225 -13.72 8.61 15.73
C CYS A 225 -14.29 7.41 16.51
N HIS A 226 -15.61 7.25 16.50
CA HIS A 226 -16.34 6.25 17.30
C HIS A 226 -16.54 4.91 16.59
N GLY A 227 -16.02 4.77 15.36
CA GLY A 227 -16.24 3.60 14.52
C GLY A 227 -17.66 3.50 13.95
N PRO A 228 -17.92 2.52 13.06
CA PRO A 228 -19.26 2.26 12.52
C PRO A 228 -20.21 1.72 13.61
N PHE A 229 -21.52 1.89 13.40
CA PHE A 229 -22.53 1.42 14.36
C PHE A 229 -22.51 -0.10 14.55
N SER A 230 -22.67 -0.55 15.79
CA SER A 230 -22.92 -1.96 16.12
C SER A 230 -24.42 -2.19 16.32
N GLY A 231 -25.12 -2.70 15.29
CA GLY A 231 -26.54 -3.09 15.39
C GLY A 231 -27.42 -2.63 14.24
N THR A 232 -28.68 -3.05 14.25
CA THR A 232 -29.71 -2.61 13.28
C THR A 232 -30.13 -1.16 13.55
N ALA A 233 -30.59 -0.47 12.50
CA ALA A 233 -31.05 0.92 12.59
C ALA A 233 -32.05 1.12 13.75
N GLY A 234 -31.68 1.97 14.73
CA GLY A 234 -32.50 2.28 15.90
C GLY A 234 -32.14 1.55 17.21
N GLN A 235 -31.14 0.66 17.21
CA GLN A 235 -30.67 -0.04 18.43
C GLN A 235 -29.15 0.03 18.68
N GLY A 236 -28.36 0.57 17.73
CA GLY A 236 -26.90 0.61 17.85
C GLY A 236 -26.38 1.69 18.79
N MET A 237 -25.37 1.34 19.60
CA MET A 237 -24.65 2.30 20.46
C MET A 237 -23.33 2.71 19.80
N MET A 238 -22.96 3.99 19.92
CA MET A 238 -21.62 4.46 19.57
C MET A 238 -20.60 3.98 20.61
N PHE A 239 -19.39 3.63 20.15
CA PHE A 239 -18.32 3.22 21.04
C PHE A 239 -17.81 4.40 21.88
N LYS A 240 -17.68 4.23 23.19
CA LYS A 240 -17.11 5.27 24.07
C LYS A 240 -15.58 5.18 24.04
N LEU A 241 -14.90 6.23 23.56
CA LEU A 241 -13.44 6.23 23.35
C LEU A 241 -12.63 5.97 24.63
N ASP A 242 -13.14 6.35 25.81
CA ASP A 242 -12.49 6.05 27.10
C ASP A 242 -12.36 4.54 27.37
N ASN A 243 -13.18 3.71 26.70
CA ASN A 243 -13.13 2.25 26.80
C ASN A 243 -12.01 1.63 25.96
N LEU A 244 -11.26 2.42 25.17
CA LEU A 244 -10.07 1.92 24.49
C LEU A 244 -9.03 1.46 25.53
N PRO A 245 -8.39 0.29 25.32
CA PRO A 245 -7.63 -0.39 26.37
C PRO A 245 -6.28 0.26 26.67
N THR A 246 -5.74 1.08 25.75
CA THR A 246 -4.41 1.67 25.88
C THR A 246 -4.40 3.15 25.49
N LYS A 247 -3.51 3.91 26.13
CA LYS A 247 -3.19 5.31 25.78
C LYS A 247 -2.81 5.45 24.30
N ALA A 248 -2.06 4.48 23.76
CA ALA A 248 -1.68 4.46 22.35
C ALA A 248 -2.89 4.38 21.42
N ALA A 249 -3.80 3.42 21.66
CA ALA A 249 -5.03 3.28 20.87
C ALA A 249 -5.89 4.56 20.92
N LYS A 250 -5.98 5.18 22.10
CA LYS A 250 -6.68 6.47 22.28
C LYS A 250 -6.10 7.58 21.39
N ILE A 251 -4.77 7.69 21.32
CA ILE A 251 -4.09 8.73 20.54
C ILE A 251 -4.18 8.45 19.02
N GLU A 252 -4.17 7.18 18.62
CA GLU A 252 -4.30 6.78 17.20
C GLU A 252 -5.63 7.23 16.57
N VAL A 253 -6.70 7.39 17.35
CA VAL A 253 -7.99 7.95 16.90
C VAL A 253 -7.80 9.31 16.23
N CYS A 254 -6.96 10.17 16.81
CA CYS A 254 -6.62 11.47 16.24
C CYS A 254 -5.49 11.34 15.20
N GLY A 255 -4.57 10.40 15.43
CA GLY A 255 -3.44 10.12 14.57
C GLY A 255 -3.81 9.83 13.12
N GLN A 256 -4.96 9.21 12.87
CA GLN A 256 -5.41 8.84 11.52
C GLN A 256 -5.56 10.03 10.55
N CYS A 257 -5.68 11.26 11.07
CA CYS A 257 -5.79 12.50 10.28
C CYS A 257 -4.73 13.54 10.66
N HIS A 258 -4.27 13.57 11.91
CA HIS A 258 -3.30 14.53 12.42
C HIS A 258 -1.84 14.08 12.24
N SER A 259 -1.57 13.43 11.12
CA SER A 259 -0.24 13.08 10.65
C SER A 259 -0.20 13.02 9.12
N ARG A 260 1.01 13.03 8.56
CA ARG A 260 1.24 12.84 7.13
C ARG A 260 1.83 11.48 6.86
N GLY A 261 1.46 10.90 5.73
CA GLY A 261 2.01 9.66 5.25
C GLY A 261 1.29 9.20 3.99
N THR A 262 1.65 8.00 3.56
CA THR A 262 0.92 7.31 2.50
C THR A 262 0.23 6.07 3.06
N SER A 263 -0.65 5.46 2.28
CA SER A 263 -1.20 4.15 2.57
C SER A 263 -0.10 3.08 2.74
N TYR A 264 -0.42 2.02 3.46
CA TYR A 264 0.48 0.89 3.65
C TYR A 264 0.35 -0.12 2.51
N ARG A 265 1.48 -0.45 1.86
CA ARG A 265 1.55 -1.43 0.74
C ARG A 265 2.57 -2.56 0.99
N GLY A 266 2.98 -2.74 2.23
CA GLY A 266 4.07 -3.65 2.59
C GLY A 266 5.40 -2.94 2.81
N MET A 267 6.33 -3.62 3.47
CA MET A 267 7.62 -3.07 3.87
C MET A 267 8.41 -2.48 2.70
N GLY A 268 8.80 -1.21 2.81
CA GLY A 268 9.65 -0.51 1.84
C GLY A 268 8.94 0.05 0.60
N GLN A 269 7.62 -0.13 0.46
CA GLN A 269 6.85 0.42 -0.65
C GLN A 269 6.11 1.71 -0.25
N VAL A 270 6.17 2.72 -1.12
CA VAL A 270 5.37 3.94 -0.99
C VAL A 270 3.91 3.62 -1.33
N GLY A 271 2.98 4.05 -0.48
CA GLY A 271 1.55 3.86 -0.70
C GLY A 271 1.03 4.58 -1.93
N THR A 272 -0.06 4.09 -2.51
CA THR A 272 -0.71 4.73 -3.66
C THR A 272 -1.63 5.89 -3.26
N HIS A 273 -1.99 6.04 -1.98
CA HIS A 273 -2.85 7.09 -1.45
C HIS A 273 -2.10 7.95 -0.44
N ASP A 274 -2.42 9.24 -0.34
CA ASP A 274 -1.86 10.16 0.68
C ASP A 274 -2.68 10.15 1.99
N TYR A 275 -3.44 9.07 2.22
CA TYR A 275 -4.21 8.80 3.43
C TYR A 275 -4.07 7.33 3.82
N TYR A 276 -4.47 7.00 5.03
CA TYR A 276 -4.21 5.68 5.61
C TYR A 276 -5.20 4.61 5.14
N LYS A 277 -4.64 3.57 4.54
CA LYS A 277 -5.32 2.39 4.01
C LYS A 277 -4.29 1.27 3.99
N ASN A 278 -4.66 0.08 4.45
CA ASN A 278 -3.88 -1.11 4.21
C ASN A 278 -4.27 -1.62 2.83
N GLU A 279 -3.44 -1.36 1.82
CA GLU A 279 -3.70 -1.76 0.44
C GLU A 279 -3.64 -3.27 0.24
N LEU A 280 -2.90 -3.97 1.10
CA LEU A 280 -2.77 -5.42 1.06
C LEU A 280 -4.04 -6.11 1.58
N LEU A 281 -4.71 -5.50 2.55
CA LEU A 281 -6.01 -5.94 3.08
C LEU A 281 -7.19 -5.31 2.35
N ASN A 282 -6.93 -4.26 1.56
CA ASN A 282 -7.96 -3.37 1.00
C ASN A 282 -8.92 -2.82 2.07
N THR A 283 -8.40 -2.55 3.27
CA THR A 283 -9.17 -2.05 4.42
C THR A 283 -8.67 -0.68 4.88
N TYR A 284 -9.57 0.10 5.45
CA TYR A 284 -9.25 1.38 6.10
C TYR A 284 -9.07 1.17 7.60
N PHE A 285 -8.31 2.06 8.23
CA PHE A 285 -8.16 2.06 9.67
C PHE A 285 -9.52 2.23 10.34
N ASN A 286 -9.76 1.45 11.40
CA ASN A 286 -10.93 1.53 12.25
C ASN A 286 -10.45 1.83 13.68
N PRO A 287 -10.71 3.02 14.24
CA PRO A 287 -10.14 3.43 15.53
C PRO A 287 -10.60 2.59 16.73
N ILE A 288 -11.71 1.86 16.61
CA ILE A 288 -12.23 0.99 17.67
C ILE A 288 -11.76 -0.46 17.53
N ASP A 289 -11.08 -0.78 16.43
CA ASP A 289 -10.48 -2.09 16.22
C ASP A 289 -9.07 -2.09 16.84
N THR A 290 -8.97 -2.63 18.04
CA THR A 290 -7.71 -2.67 18.79
C THR A 290 -6.78 -3.79 18.33
N THR A 291 -7.19 -4.67 17.40
CA THR A 291 -6.31 -5.72 16.88
C THR A 291 -5.42 -5.22 15.74
N HIS A 292 -5.79 -4.10 15.11
CA HIS A 292 -5.06 -3.52 13.98
C HIS A 292 -4.64 -2.06 14.26
N PRO A 293 -3.40 -1.81 14.73
CA PRO A 293 -2.93 -0.46 15.03
C PRO A 293 -2.79 0.39 13.77
N LEU A 294 -2.83 1.72 13.93
CA LEU A 294 -2.77 2.67 12.80
C LEU A 294 -1.55 2.47 11.88
N ALA A 295 -0.42 2.03 12.44
CA ALA A 295 0.80 1.75 11.69
C ALA A 295 0.64 0.68 10.60
N GLU A 296 -0.38 -0.19 10.67
CA GLU A 296 -0.68 -1.18 9.62
C GLU A 296 -1.36 -0.57 8.40
N PHE A 297 -1.82 0.66 8.49
CA PHE A 297 -2.54 1.37 7.43
C PHE A 297 -1.73 2.56 6.88
N ALA A 298 -0.65 2.93 7.57
CA ALA A 298 0.07 4.17 7.38
C ALA A 298 1.59 3.96 7.21
N ASN A 299 2.12 4.50 6.12
CA ASN A 299 3.53 4.79 5.95
C ASN A 299 3.77 6.27 6.33
N PHE A 300 4.01 6.54 7.62
CA PHE A 300 4.19 7.89 8.13
C PHE A 300 5.39 8.61 7.49
N CYS A 301 5.21 9.91 7.23
CA CYS A 301 6.27 10.82 6.84
C CYS A 301 7.17 11.11 8.06
N THR A 302 8.12 10.21 8.31
CA THR A 302 9.15 10.37 9.34
C THR A 302 10.42 10.99 8.75
N PRO A 303 11.35 11.49 9.58
CA PRO A 303 12.65 11.98 9.11
C PRO A 303 13.44 10.98 8.26
N ARG A 304 13.18 9.67 8.41
CA ARG A 304 13.88 8.58 7.69
C ARG A 304 13.26 8.21 6.34
N ASN A 305 11.96 8.44 6.13
CA ASN A 305 11.21 7.92 4.99
C ASN A 305 10.75 9.01 4.00
N SER A 306 11.43 10.16 3.98
CA SER A 306 11.05 11.31 3.14
C SER A 306 12.12 11.67 2.11
N PRO A 307 12.29 10.90 1.01
CA PRO A 307 13.30 11.23 0.00
C PRO A 307 12.74 12.04 -1.18
N THR A 308 11.41 12.21 -1.33
CA THR A 308 10.86 12.63 -2.63
C THR A 308 9.70 13.62 -2.52
N ILE A 309 9.96 14.84 -3.05
CA ILE A 309 9.02 15.79 -3.69
C ILE A 309 8.67 17.10 -2.92
N ARG A 310 8.77 17.22 -1.59
CA ARG A 310 8.63 18.55 -0.91
C ARG A 310 9.40 18.69 0.41
N GLY A 311 10.74 18.57 0.36
CA GLY A 311 11.60 18.86 1.52
C GLY A 311 11.40 17.91 2.73
N PHE A 312 12.28 18.02 3.71
CA PHE A 312 12.11 17.30 4.99
C PHE A 312 10.83 17.79 5.71
N TYR A 313 9.99 16.85 6.17
CA TYR A 313 8.80 17.13 6.97
C TYR A 313 9.13 17.61 8.40
N THR A 314 10.38 17.45 8.84
CA THR A 314 10.90 17.86 10.15
C THR A 314 12.05 18.85 9.99
N TRP A 315 12.31 19.63 11.03
CA TRP A 315 13.54 20.41 11.15
C TRP A 315 14.75 19.47 11.33
N PRO A 316 16.00 19.98 11.24
CA PRO A 316 17.22 19.19 11.42
C PRO A 316 17.34 18.48 12.78
N ASP A 317 16.53 18.88 13.77
CA ASP A 317 16.40 18.18 15.04
C ASP A 317 15.64 16.84 14.95
N LEU A 318 15.01 16.55 13.80
CA LEU A 318 14.31 15.31 13.46
C LEU A 318 13.02 15.03 14.25
N PHE A 319 12.58 15.93 15.15
CA PHE A 319 11.35 15.73 15.92
C PHE A 319 10.39 16.90 15.82
N THR A 320 10.89 18.13 15.64
CA THR A 320 10.04 19.29 15.44
C THR A 320 9.58 19.30 14.00
N SER A 321 8.27 19.33 13.77
CA SER A 321 7.75 19.32 12.41
C SER A 321 7.97 20.67 11.75
N ARG A 322 8.35 20.59 10.48
CA ARG A 322 8.46 21.71 9.56
C ARG A 322 7.25 21.78 8.63
N ILE A 323 6.53 20.68 8.45
CA ILE A 323 5.33 20.63 7.59
C ILE A 323 4.19 19.93 8.35
N SER A 324 3.03 20.58 8.43
CA SER A 324 1.83 20.05 9.11
C SER A 324 0.83 19.40 8.15
N PRO A 325 -0.08 18.51 8.60
CA PRO A 325 -0.27 18.06 9.98
C PRO A 325 0.72 16.94 10.36
N GLN A 326 1.33 17.05 11.55
CA GLN A 326 2.24 16.04 12.11
C GLN A 326 2.11 15.93 13.64
N GLN A 327 1.06 16.51 14.22
CA GLN A 327 0.87 16.63 15.66
C GLN A 327 0.90 15.27 16.36
N TYR A 328 0.39 14.21 15.72
CA TYR A 328 0.47 12.85 16.25
C TYR A 328 1.92 12.36 16.43
N LEU A 329 2.78 12.55 15.42
CA LEU A 329 4.18 12.13 15.49
C LEU A 329 4.98 12.99 16.48
N GLU A 330 4.69 14.29 16.54
CA GLU A 330 5.29 15.20 17.52
C GLU A 330 4.88 14.85 18.95
N TYR A 331 3.60 14.52 19.15
CA TYR A 331 3.10 14.15 20.46
C TYR A 331 3.74 12.87 20.96
N GLN A 332 3.97 11.88 20.10
CA GLN A 332 4.63 10.60 20.45
C GLN A 332 6.04 10.75 21.03
N VAL A 333 6.74 11.84 20.73
CA VAL A 333 8.08 12.14 21.26
C VAL A 333 8.06 13.15 22.40
N SER A 334 6.87 13.60 22.83
CA SER A 334 6.69 14.48 23.98
C SER A 334 6.68 13.70 25.29
N ASP A 335 7.06 14.36 26.38
CA ASP A 335 7.01 13.77 27.72
C ASP A 335 5.56 13.50 28.18
N HIS A 336 4.58 14.19 27.57
CA HIS A 336 3.16 13.93 27.80
C HIS A 336 2.74 12.56 27.23
N TYR A 337 3.41 12.05 26.21
CA TYR A 337 3.14 10.71 25.69
C TYR A 337 3.74 9.62 26.58
N THR A 338 4.96 9.82 27.08
CA THR A 338 5.69 8.80 27.85
C THR A 338 5.38 8.79 29.35
N THR A 339 4.84 9.87 29.90
CA THR A 339 4.51 9.94 31.34
C THR A 339 3.49 8.90 31.77
N THR A 340 3.76 8.26 32.91
CA THR A 340 2.88 7.32 33.63
C THR A 340 2.15 7.97 34.81
N ALA A 341 2.50 9.22 35.16
CA ALA A 341 1.91 9.93 36.29
C ALA A 341 0.43 10.28 36.06
N MET A 342 0.02 10.44 34.80
CA MET A 342 -1.36 10.65 34.38
C MET A 342 -1.55 10.22 32.92
N GLU A 343 -2.76 9.79 32.58
CA GLU A 343 -3.11 9.51 31.19
C GLU A 343 -3.47 10.81 30.46
N ILE A 344 -2.51 11.36 29.71
CA ILE A 344 -2.71 12.52 28.84
C ILE A 344 -2.94 12.02 27.41
N VAL A 345 -4.09 12.35 26.83
CA VAL A 345 -4.46 12.03 25.45
C VAL A 345 -4.91 13.31 24.74
N CYS A 346 -5.19 13.24 23.45
CA CYS A 346 -5.54 14.42 22.66
C CYS A 346 -6.74 15.17 23.24
N TRP A 347 -7.79 14.45 23.64
CA TRP A 347 -8.98 15.06 24.26
C TRP A 347 -8.84 15.40 25.74
N THR A 348 -7.66 15.22 26.34
CA THR A 348 -7.36 15.86 27.63
C THR A 348 -7.30 17.37 27.43
N CYS A 349 -6.69 17.86 26.35
CA CYS A 349 -6.54 19.29 26.07
C CYS A 349 -7.55 19.83 25.03
N HIS A 350 -8.11 18.94 24.20
CA HIS A 350 -9.04 19.31 23.13
C HIS A 350 -10.46 18.81 23.36
N ASP A 351 -11.45 19.64 23.06
CA ASP A 351 -12.87 19.30 23.10
C ASP A 351 -13.39 19.13 21.67
N SER A 352 -13.80 17.92 21.30
CA SER A 352 -14.38 17.65 19.98
C SER A 352 -15.88 17.99 19.89
N HIS A 353 -16.51 18.34 21.02
CA HIS A 353 -17.94 18.63 21.13
C HIS A 353 -18.24 19.94 21.92
N PRO A 354 -17.54 21.05 21.63
CA PRO A 354 -17.68 22.26 22.43
C PRO A 354 -19.05 22.90 22.23
N GLN A 355 -19.70 23.30 23.31
CA GLN A 355 -21.05 23.88 23.28
C GLN A 355 -21.09 25.25 22.56
N THR A 356 -19.96 25.92 22.47
CA THR A 356 -19.75 27.18 21.75
C THR A 356 -18.56 27.03 20.81
N HIS A 357 -18.49 27.85 19.75
CA HIS A 357 -17.33 27.86 18.87
C HIS A 357 -16.08 28.32 19.64
N ARG A 358 -15.01 27.51 19.64
CA ARG A 358 -13.77 27.80 20.37
C ARG A 358 -12.57 27.86 19.43
N GLN A 359 -11.64 28.75 19.74
CA GLN A 359 -10.36 28.82 19.04
C GLN A 359 -9.60 27.51 19.30
N TYR A 360 -9.22 26.80 18.23
CA TYR A 360 -8.48 25.52 18.26
C TYR A 360 -9.15 24.37 19.05
N ASN A 361 -10.45 24.48 19.35
CA ASN A 361 -11.20 23.45 20.09
C ASN A 361 -10.54 23.06 21.43
N ILE A 362 -10.03 24.01 22.21
CA ILE A 362 -9.46 23.74 23.53
C ILE A 362 -10.58 23.50 24.57
N VAL A 363 -10.31 22.66 25.57
CA VAL A 363 -11.22 22.43 26.71
C VAL A 363 -11.38 23.69 27.57
N ASP A 364 -12.57 23.91 28.13
CA ASP A 364 -12.82 25.01 29.09
C ASP A 364 -12.43 24.62 30.52
N SER A 365 -12.27 23.32 30.78
CA SER A 365 -11.88 22.82 32.10
C SER A 365 -11.09 21.54 32.05
N LEU A 366 -10.23 21.33 33.04
CA LEU A 366 -9.46 20.11 33.28
C LEU A 366 -9.81 19.53 34.64
N VAL A 367 -9.93 18.20 34.71
CA VAL A 367 -10.02 17.48 35.99
C VAL A 367 -8.64 16.95 36.33
N VAL A 368 -8.03 17.47 37.41
CA VAL A 368 -6.69 17.08 37.84
C VAL A 368 -6.72 16.72 39.33
N ASP A 369 -6.34 15.49 39.66
CA ASP A 369 -6.36 14.95 41.03
C ASP A 369 -7.73 15.11 41.74
N GLY A 370 -8.84 15.03 40.98
CA GLY A 370 -10.21 15.17 41.48
C GLY A 370 -10.75 16.60 41.57
N GLU A 371 -9.95 17.62 41.25
CA GLU A 371 -10.37 19.03 41.20
C GLU A 371 -10.66 19.49 39.76
N VAL A 372 -11.65 20.36 39.59
CA VAL A 372 -12.02 20.94 38.28
C VAL A 372 -11.41 22.34 38.16
N PHE A 373 -10.49 22.52 37.23
CA PHE A 373 -9.88 23.82 36.91
C PHE A 373 -10.56 24.42 35.69
N THR A 374 -10.97 25.69 35.74
CA THR A 374 -11.26 26.45 34.52
C THR A 374 -9.95 26.80 33.84
N VAL A 375 -9.84 26.53 32.54
CA VAL A 375 -8.57 26.71 31.82
C VAL A 375 -8.71 27.56 30.56
N ARG A 376 -7.64 28.29 30.25
CA ARG A 376 -7.47 29.08 29.04
C ARG A 376 -6.02 28.99 28.54
N VAL A 377 -5.85 29.23 27.25
CA VAL A 377 -4.54 29.20 26.57
C VAL A 377 -3.73 30.46 26.88
N ASP A 378 -4.40 31.60 27.04
CA ASP A 378 -3.80 32.93 27.11
C ASP A 378 -3.36 33.37 28.52
N ASP A 379 -3.76 32.65 29.58
CA ASP A 379 -3.43 32.96 30.99
C ASP A 379 -2.56 31.89 31.69
N ASN A 380 -2.04 30.93 30.92
CA ASN A 380 -1.26 29.75 31.37
C ASN A 380 -2.02 28.69 32.18
N THR A 381 -3.29 28.89 32.53
CA THR A 381 -4.03 27.93 33.38
C THR A 381 -4.17 26.55 32.74
N LEU A 382 -4.23 26.46 31.40
CA LEU A 382 -4.22 25.18 30.67
C LEU A 382 -3.02 24.29 31.05
N CYS A 383 -1.84 24.89 31.21
CA CYS A 383 -0.63 24.17 31.59
C CYS A 383 -0.54 24.05 33.12
N LEU A 384 -0.76 25.14 33.84
CA LEU A 384 -0.56 25.20 35.29
C LEU A 384 -1.54 24.31 36.06
N ALA A 385 -2.72 23.98 35.51
CA ALA A 385 -3.65 23.04 36.12
C ALA A 385 -3.00 21.68 36.44
N CYS A 386 -2.09 21.20 35.56
CA CYS A 386 -1.34 19.96 35.77
C CYS A 386 0.04 20.19 36.39
N HIS A 387 0.72 21.29 36.04
CA HIS A 387 2.10 21.52 36.44
C HIS A 387 2.25 22.17 37.82
N ALA A 388 1.21 22.80 38.37
CA ALA A 388 1.26 23.36 39.73
C ALA A 388 1.52 22.26 40.76
N GLY A 389 2.52 22.48 41.62
CA GLY A 389 2.99 21.51 42.60
C GLY A 389 3.91 20.44 42.01
N ARG A 390 4.35 20.56 40.76
CA ARG A 390 5.19 19.56 40.06
C ARG A 390 6.35 20.23 39.30
N GLY A 391 7.46 19.51 39.13
CA GLY A 391 8.62 19.97 38.37
C GLY A 391 9.12 21.36 38.83
N PRO A 392 9.35 22.33 37.91
CA PRO A 392 9.82 23.67 38.26
C PRO A 392 8.78 24.51 39.04
N TYR A 393 7.53 24.06 39.10
CA TYR A 393 6.43 24.73 39.81
C TYR A 393 6.06 23.99 41.10
N THR A 394 6.99 23.28 41.73
CA THR A 394 6.74 22.55 43.00
C THR A 394 6.24 23.46 44.13
N ALA A 395 6.64 24.73 44.14
CA ALA A 395 6.18 25.73 45.09
C ALA A 395 4.80 26.33 44.75
N MET A 396 4.25 26.04 43.56
CA MET A 396 2.98 26.60 43.11
C MET A 396 1.80 25.84 43.72
N LYS A 397 0.88 26.58 44.34
CA LYS A 397 -0.34 25.99 44.91
C LYS A 397 -1.46 25.93 43.89
N LYS A 398 -2.24 24.86 43.92
CA LYS A 398 -3.42 24.68 43.06
C LYS A 398 -4.49 25.76 43.25
N GLU A 399 -4.67 26.22 44.50
CA GLU A 399 -5.59 27.32 44.84
C GLU A 399 -5.29 28.61 44.06
N TRP A 400 -4.01 28.84 43.69
CA TRP A 400 -3.64 30.00 42.89
C TRP A 400 -4.12 29.88 41.44
N VAL A 401 -4.06 28.67 40.89
CA VAL A 401 -4.47 28.39 39.51
C VAL A 401 -5.99 28.48 39.33
N HIS A 402 -6.77 28.23 40.38
CA HIS A 402 -8.23 28.42 40.37
C HIS A 402 -8.64 29.90 40.26
N ASP A 403 -7.79 30.83 40.71
CA ASP A 403 -8.04 32.27 40.63
C ASP A 403 -6.76 33.03 40.22
N PRO A 404 -6.33 32.90 38.94
CA PRO A 404 -5.05 33.43 38.49
C PRO A 404 -5.00 34.96 38.53
N VAL A 405 -6.15 35.64 38.53
CA VAL A 405 -6.25 37.10 38.61
C VAL A 405 -5.92 37.58 40.02
N THR A 406 -6.53 36.99 41.04
CA THR A 406 -6.23 37.34 42.44
C THR A 406 -4.80 36.99 42.83
N TYR A 407 -4.28 35.85 42.36
CA TYR A 407 -2.94 35.37 42.70
C TYR A 407 -1.85 35.72 41.66
N LYS A 408 -2.09 36.74 40.83
CA LYS A 408 -1.20 37.16 39.72
C LYS A 408 0.27 37.28 40.14
N ASP A 409 0.55 37.96 41.25
CA ASP A 409 1.94 38.19 41.68
C ASP A 409 2.62 36.90 42.18
N SER A 410 1.87 36.02 42.83
CA SER A 410 2.39 34.74 43.35
C SER A 410 2.69 33.76 42.21
N ILE A 411 1.79 33.65 41.24
CA ILE A 411 2.01 32.86 40.03
C ILE A 411 3.14 33.50 39.22
N GLY A 412 3.12 34.82 39.07
CA GLY A 412 4.11 35.59 38.33
C GLY A 412 5.52 35.40 38.86
N ALA A 413 5.73 35.38 40.17
CA ALA A 413 7.05 35.12 40.75
C ALA A 413 7.67 33.79 40.26
N LEU A 414 6.87 32.72 40.20
CA LEU A 414 7.33 31.39 39.77
C LEU A 414 7.41 31.26 38.25
N VAL A 415 6.42 31.78 37.53
CA VAL A 415 6.39 31.77 36.05
C VAL A 415 7.55 32.60 35.50
N THR A 416 7.78 33.80 36.02
CA THR A 416 8.89 34.66 35.62
C THR A 416 10.23 34.07 36.04
N GLN A 417 10.34 33.37 37.17
CA GLN A 417 11.58 32.64 37.50
C GLN A 417 11.90 31.54 36.47
N HIS A 418 10.88 30.91 35.90
CA HIS A 418 11.07 29.84 34.92
C HIS A 418 11.32 30.37 33.50
N ASN A 419 10.55 31.35 33.04
CA ASN A 419 10.57 31.80 31.66
C ASN A 419 11.22 33.18 31.44
N HIS A 420 11.59 33.88 32.51
CA HIS A 420 12.19 35.22 32.49
C HIS A 420 11.36 36.31 31.81
N HIS A 421 10.04 36.12 31.72
CA HIS A 421 9.08 37.08 31.17
C HIS A 421 7.99 37.44 32.20
N PRO A 422 7.42 38.65 32.16
CA PRO A 422 6.30 39.02 33.00
C PRO A 422 5.09 38.10 32.81
N TYR A 423 4.39 37.75 33.89
CA TYR A 423 3.12 37.03 33.83
C TYR A 423 1.94 38.01 33.78
N ASP A 424 1.05 37.83 32.81
CA ASP A 424 -0.17 38.63 32.69
C ASP A 424 -1.41 37.78 32.35
N PRO A 425 -2.20 37.35 33.36
CA PRO A 425 -3.35 36.49 33.17
C PRO A 425 -4.57 37.20 32.57
N THR A 426 -4.62 38.53 32.62
CA THR A 426 -5.75 39.31 32.10
C THR A 426 -5.59 39.64 30.63
N ASN A 427 -4.38 39.45 30.06
CA ASN A 427 -4.00 39.83 28.70
C ASN A 427 -4.33 41.31 28.37
N THR A 428 -4.48 42.15 29.40
CA THR A 428 -4.87 43.56 29.29
C THR A 428 -3.65 44.38 28.92
N GLY A 429 -3.40 44.49 27.61
CA GLY A 429 -2.34 45.34 27.07
C GLY A 429 -1.76 44.86 25.74
N ASN A 430 -2.04 43.61 25.34
CA ASN A 430 -1.60 43.04 24.06
C ASN A 430 -0.10 43.29 23.78
N THR A 431 0.72 43.32 24.83
CA THR A 431 2.07 43.92 24.77
C THR A 431 3.11 43.02 24.14
N GLY A 432 2.78 41.82 23.68
CA GLY A 432 3.73 40.91 23.03
C GLY A 432 4.86 40.36 23.92
N GLY A 433 5.05 40.89 25.14
CA GLY A 433 6.13 40.55 26.07
C GLY A 433 5.75 39.70 27.28
N ALA A 434 4.47 39.33 27.45
CA ALA A 434 4.05 38.44 28.54
C ALA A 434 4.41 36.97 28.25
N GLY A 435 4.98 36.28 29.24
CA GLY A 435 5.44 34.90 29.16
C GLY A 435 4.29 33.90 29.18
N GLN A 436 3.92 33.38 28.02
CA GLN A 436 2.91 32.33 27.87
C GLN A 436 3.55 30.95 27.62
N CYS A 437 3.14 29.93 28.36
CA CYS A 437 3.68 28.57 28.26
C CYS A 437 3.60 28.05 26.81
N VAL A 438 2.45 28.22 26.16
CA VAL A 438 2.18 27.75 24.80
C VAL A 438 3.06 28.46 23.76
N LYS A 439 3.45 29.74 23.97
CA LYS A 439 4.35 30.46 23.05
C LYS A 439 5.77 29.90 23.04
N CYS A 440 6.24 29.38 24.17
CA CYS A 440 7.60 28.83 24.29
C CYS A 440 7.64 27.34 23.95
N HIS A 441 6.76 26.55 24.58
CA HIS A 441 6.76 25.08 24.52
C HIS A 441 6.03 24.52 23.30
N MET A 442 5.10 25.27 22.73
CA MET A 442 4.35 24.89 21.54
C MET A 442 4.49 25.96 20.46
N ALA A 443 5.72 26.46 20.28
CA ALA A 443 6.02 27.48 19.27
C ALA A 443 5.52 27.05 17.88
N MET A 444 5.15 28.01 17.04
CA MET A 444 4.69 27.70 15.69
C MET A 444 5.90 27.35 14.81
N THR A 445 6.12 26.07 14.58
CA THR A 445 7.34 25.58 13.90
C THR A 445 7.09 25.05 12.51
N SER A 446 5.84 24.68 12.21
CA SER A 446 5.50 24.00 10.97
C SER A 446 4.73 24.88 9.99
N ILE A 447 4.89 24.54 8.73
CA ILE A 447 4.24 25.14 7.57
C ILE A 447 3.08 24.23 7.20
N PHE A 448 1.85 24.69 7.37
CA PHE A 448 0.72 24.05 6.70
C PHE A 448 0.51 24.67 5.32
N GLN A 449 0.52 26.00 5.25
CA GLN A 449 0.39 26.73 3.98
C GLN A 449 1.04 28.10 3.99
N ASN A 450 0.99 28.80 5.13
CA ASN A 450 1.89 29.92 5.40
C ASN A 450 3.05 29.42 6.27
N PRO A 451 4.23 30.05 6.18
CA PRO A 451 5.31 29.73 7.11
C PRO A 451 4.86 29.94 8.57
N TYR A 452 5.11 28.95 9.43
CA TYR A 452 4.92 29.00 10.90
C TYR A 452 3.49 29.31 11.33
N ASP A 453 2.52 28.55 10.83
CA ASP A 453 1.10 28.76 11.12
C ASP A 453 0.46 27.63 11.95
N GLN A 454 1.28 26.73 12.51
CA GLN A 454 0.86 25.59 13.33
C GLN A 454 1.82 25.34 14.49
N ASN A 455 1.25 25.24 15.70
CA ASN A 455 1.97 24.97 16.95
C ASN A 455 2.58 23.55 16.96
N SER A 456 3.84 23.46 17.39
CA SER A 456 4.50 22.18 17.67
C SER A 456 3.81 21.47 18.84
N HIS A 457 3.60 20.17 18.69
CA HIS A 457 3.09 19.29 19.75
C HIS A 457 4.19 18.43 20.38
N THR A 458 5.47 18.78 20.17
CA THR A 458 6.58 18.19 20.93
C THR A 458 6.56 18.68 22.38
N ILE A 459 5.92 19.83 22.64
CA ILE A 459 5.79 20.50 23.94
C ILE A 459 7.17 20.87 24.53
N ARG A 460 8.19 20.89 23.66
CA ARG A 460 9.58 21.19 23.98
C ARG A 460 9.92 22.56 23.43
N VAL A 461 10.68 23.32 24.21
CA VAL A 461 11.28 24.56 23.71
C VAL A 461 12.37 24.21 22.71
N VAL A 462 12.39 24.91 21.58
CA VAL A 462 13.51 24.88 20.65
C VAL A 462 14.50 25.98 21.05
N PRO A 463 15.64 25.66 21.69
CA PRO A 463 16.51 26.68 22.25
C PRO A 463 17.29 27.43 21.16
N PRO A 464 17.71 28.69 21.40
CA PRO A 464 18.51 29.48 20.44
C PRO A 464 19.78 28.79 19.95
N SER A 465 20.39 27.93 20.78
CA SER A 465 21.57 27.14 20.40
C SER A 465 21.32 26.22 19.20
N ARG A 466 20.07 25.79 18.93
CA ARG A 466 19.76 24.98 17.75
C ARG A 466 19.89 25.78 16.45
N THR A 467 19.51 27.05 16.46
CA THR A 467 19.72 27.94 15.31
C THR A 467 21.21 28.09 15.02
N LEU A 468 22.04 28.27 16.06
CA LEU A 468 23.50 28.35 15.91
C LEU A 468 24.09 27.03 15.41
N GLN A 469 23.66 25.91 15.98
CA GLN A 469 24.12 24.56 15.62
C GLN A 469 23.86 24.24 14.15
N PHE A 470 22.69 24.60 13.64
CA PHE A 470 22.26 24.29 12.28
C PHE A 470 22.42 25.47 11.32
N SER A 471 23.16 26.51 11.70
CA SER A 471 23.43 27.71 10.89
C SER A 471 24.05 27.39 9.52
N ASN A 472 24.82 26.29 9.43
CA ASN A 472 25.45 25.84 8.19
C ASN A 472 24.56 24.91 7.33
N VAL A 473 23.35 24.57 7.78
CA VAL A 473 22.43 23.69 7.04
C VAL A 473 21.67 24.47 5.97
N THR A 474 22.23 24.59 4.78
CA THR A 474 21.61 25.39 3.69
C THR A 474 20.55 24.64 2.89
N THR A 475 20.50 23.31 2.98
CA THR A 475 19.48 22.47 2.34
C THR A 475 19.11 21.27 3.21
N PRO A 476 17.85 20.78 3.15
CA PRO A 476 16.68 21.37 2.49
C PRO A 476 15.89 22.32 3.41
N THR A 477 16.26 22.45 4.69
CA THR A 477 15.49 23.21 5.68
C THR A 477 15.89 24.68 5.78
N LYS A 478 17.11 25.03 5.35
CA LYS A 478 17.72 26.35 5.52
C LYS A 478 17.78 26.74 7.01
N GLY A 479 18.59 26.01 7.76
CA GLY A 479 18.82 26.22 9.18
C GLY A 479 17.75 25.60 10.05
N MET A 480 17.64 26.15 11.26
CA MET A 480 16.65 25.76 12.27
C MET A 480 16.22 26.98 13.08
N LEU A 481 14.91 27.13 13.27
CA LEU A 481 14.33 28.17 14.12
C LEU A 481 14.63 27.94 15.60
N SER A 482 14.41 28.97 16.41
CA SER A 482 14.24 28.84 17.86
C SER A 482 12.86 29.34 18.30
N SER A 483 12.32 28.78 19.39
CA SER A 483 11.02 29.19 19.95
C SER A 483 11.00 30.68 20.31
N CYS A 484 12.11 31.21 20.82
CA CYS A 484 12.24 32.61 21.21
C CYS A 484 12.11 33.54 20.00
N ALA A 485 12.85 33.23 18.93
CA ALA A 485 12.85 34.05 17.72
C ALA A 485 11.49 33.97 17.01
N VAL A 486 10.98 32.76 16.75
CA VAL A 486 9.76 32.58 15.93
C VAL A 486 8.50 33.12 16.61
N SER A 487 8.43 33.07 17.95
CA SER A 487 7.25 33.53 18.69
C SER A 487 7.26 35.03 18.99
N CYS A 488 8.44 35.65 19.20
CA CYS A 488 8.52 37.01 19.75
C CYS A 488 9.66 37.88 19.17
N HIS A 489 10.89 37.38 19.08
CA HIS A 489 12.08 38.24 18.94
C HIS A 489 12.56 38.52 17.50
N ARG A 490 11.94 37.95 16.47
CA ARG A 490 12.40 38.05 15.06
C ARG A 490 11.95 39.34 14.33
N ASN A 491 10.89 39.99 14.78
CA ASN A 491 10.30 41.21 14.19
C ASN A 491 10.26 41.27 12.63
N PRO A 492 9.45 40.43 11.96
CA PRO A 492 9.44 40.33 10.49
C PRO A 492 8.73 41.50 9.76
N SER A 493 8.11 42.46 10.45
CA SER A 493 7.28 43.50 9.82
C SER A 493 7.06 44.79 10.62
N GLY A 494 7.73 44.97 11.76
CA GLY A 494 7.48 46.12 12.65
C GLY A 494 6.14 46.04 13.42
N GLN A 495 5.40 44.93 13.34
CA GLN A 495 4.08 44.79 13.98
C GLN A 495 4.13 44.38 15.46
N THR A 496 5.24 43.83 15.97
CA THR A 496 5.45 43.62 17.41
C THR A 496 6.23 44.79 18.00
N ALA A 497 5.60 45.96 18.05
CA ALA A 497 6.21 47.22 18.52
C ALA A 497 6.77 47.20 19.96
N ASN A 498 6.64 46.09 20.70
CA ASN A 498 6.95 45.97 22.12
C ASN A 498 7.94 44.83 22.48
N VAL A 499 8.64 44.22 21.52
CA VAL A 499 9.60 43.13 21.81
C VAL A 499 11.01 43.52 21.38
N GLN A 500 12.00 43.32 22.26
CA GLN A 500 13.40 43.66 22.00
C GLN A 500 14.00 42.76 20.90
N SER A 501 14.54 43.38 19.85
CA SER A 501 15.36 42.71 18.83
C SER A 501 16.86 42.69 19.18
N PHE A 502 17.24 43.12 20.39
CA PHE A 502 18.63 43.22 20.85
C PHE A 502 19.55 44.06 19.93
N GLY A 503 18.98 45.01 19.19
CA GLY A 503 19.73 45.81 18.21
C GLY A 503 20.07 45.05 16.93
N VAL A 504 19.57 43.82 16.77
CA VAL A 504 19.66 43.03 15.54
C VAL A 504 18.64 43.60 14.53
N GLY A 505 19.07 43.72 13.27
CA GLY A 505 18.27 44.27 12.17
C GLY A 505 17.03 43.43 11.81
N ILE A 506 16.30 43.86 10.78
CA ILE A 506 15.08 43.17 10.32
C ILE A 506 15.47 42.03 9.38
N ASP A 507 14.93 40.85 9.64
CA ASP A 507 15.02 39.69 8.76
C ASP A 507 13.91 39.73 7.70
N PRO A 508 14.27 39.76 6.40
CA PRO A 508 13.32 39.80 5.29
C PRO A 508 12.72 38.43 4.91
N THR A 509 13.29 37.28 5.33
CA THR A 509 12.82 35.96 4.89
C THR A 509 12.49 35.00 6.03
N ILE A 510 11.20 34.77 6.24
CA ILE A 510 10.75 33.96 7.38
C ILE A 510 11.18 32.46 7.30
N THR A 511 11.48 31.95 6.10
CA THR A 511 11.76 30.51 5.88
C THR A 511 13.24 30.14 5.80
N ASP A 512 14.14 31.12 5.84
CA ASP A 512 15.58 30.91 5.95
C ASP A 512 15.99 31.25 7.39
N TRP A 513 16.81 30.41 8.01
CA TRP A 513 17.38 30.63 9.35
C TRP A 513 18.91 30.55 9.32
N THR A 514 19.49 30.69 8.13
CA THR A 514 20.94 30.75 7.91
C THR A 514 21.43 32.18 7.70
N GLU A 515 20.52 33.16 7.73
CA GLU A 515 20.87 34.56 7.52
C GLU A 515 21.69 35.10 8.70
N LEU A 516 22.58 36.06 8.43
CA LEU A 516 23.42 36.67 9.47
C LEU A 516 22.59 37.33 10.58
N THR A 517 21.41 37.86 10.24
CA THR A 517 20.43 38.41 11.18
C THR A 517 19.87 37.35 12.12
N ASP A 518 19.52 36.16 11.61
CA ASP A 518 19.04 35.05 12.44
C ASP A 518 20.14 34.52 13.37
N ILE A 519 21.36 34.41 12.86
CA ILE A 519 22.52 33.94 13.63
C ILE A 519 22.83 34.94 14.75
N ALA A 520 22.91 36.24 14.45
CA ALA A 520 23.18 37.28 15.46
C ALA A 520 22.07 37.37 16.52
N LEU A 521 20.81 37.19 16.12
CA LEU A 521 19.69 37.12 17.05
C LEU A 521 19.79 35.87 17.94
N ALA A 522 20.13 34.72 17.36
CA ALA A 522 20.32 33.48 18.11
C ALA A 522 21.51 33.56 19.09
N GLU A 523 22.61 34.23 18.72
CA GLU A 523 23.74 34.49 19.62
C GLU A 523 23.33 35.33 20.82
N SER A 524 22.60 36.42 20.57
CA SER A 524 22.09 37.32 21.60
C SER A 524 21.14 36.61 22.55
N LEU A 525 20.18 35.86 22.00
CA LEU A 525 19.25 35.06 22.77
C LEU A 525 19.94 33.94 23.55
N TYR A 526 20.95 33.29 22.96
CA TYR A 526 21.70 32.22 23.61
C TYR A 526 22.57 32.74 24.77
N ALA A 527 23.12 33.95 24.67
CA ALA A 527 23.84 34.59 25.76
C ALA A 527 22.95 34.77 26.99
N HIS A 528 21.76 35.36 26.82
CA HIS A 528 20.78 35.52 27.90
C HIS A 528 20.28 34.17 28.43
N TRP A 529 20.03 33.20 27.54
CA TRP A 529 19.62 31.85 27.90
C TRP A 529 20.62 31.17 28.87
N LYS A 530 21.93 31.37 28.64
CA LYS A 530 23.00 30.85 29.50
C LYS A 530 23.07 31.58 30.84
N GLU A 531 22.95 32.91 30.84
CA GLU A 531 22.95 33.72 32.07
C GLU A 531 21.81 33.35 33.04
N TRP A 532 20.68 32.90 32.49
CA TRP A 532 19.52 32.46 33.27
C TRP A 532 19.64 31.05 33.87
N GLY A 533 20.74 30.32 33.59
CA GLY A 533 20.92 28.96 34.10
C GLY A 533 19.93 27.95 33.51
N LEU A 534 19.23 28.29 32.42
CA LEU A 534 18.30 27.41 31.69
C LEU A 534 19.01 26.40 30.77
N GLY A 535 20.32 26.21 30.94
CA GLY A 535 21.11 25.20 30.23
C GLY A 535 20.87 23.82 30.83
N HIS A 536 20.05 22.99 30.19
CA HIS A 536 19.96 21.55 30.47
C HIS A 536 21.04 20.78 29.68
N PRO A 537 21.38 19.52 30.05
CA PRO A 537 22.58 18.80 29.61
C PRO A 537 22.86 18.91 28.11
N GLU A 538 24.09 19.24 27.73
CA GLU A 538 24.49 19.41 26.34
C GLU A 538 24.72 18.04 25.65
N PHE A 539 23.73 17.16 25.66
CA PHE A 539 23.74 15.93 24.88
C PHE A 539 22.36 15.59 24.32
N SER A 540 22.31 14.80 23.24
CA SER A 540 21.04 14.44 22.60
C SER A 540 21.13 13.07 21.96
N ILE A 541 20.03 12.33 22.04
CA ILE A 541 19.87 11.03 21.38
C ILE A 541 18.93 11.20 20.19
N GLN A 542 19.30 10.70 19.01
CA GLN A 542 18.51 10.83 17.78
C GLN A 542 18.42 9.53 16.97
N PRO A 543 17.23 9.02 16.69
CA PRO A 543 15.95 9.52 17.19
C PRO A 543 15.81 9.27 18.70
N ASN A 544 15.04 10.10 19.39
CA ASN A 544 14.64 9.89 20.78
C ASN A 544 13.50 8.84 20.88
N GLY A 545 13.76 7.67 20.32
CA GLY A 545 12.86 6.53 20.30
C GLY A 545 12.92 5.76 18.98
N LEU A 546 12.75 4.44 19.03
CA LEU A 546 12.72 3.59 17.84
C LEU A 546 11.43 2.79 17.78
N ASN A 547 10.71 2.88 16.66
CA ASN A 547 9.60 2.00 16.34
C ASN A 547 9.96 1.11 15.15
N PHE A 548 10.03 -0.19 15.40
CA PHE A 548 10.40 -1.23 14.44
C PHE A 548 9.21 -1.69 13.58
N GLY A 549 8.01 -1.14 13.78
CA GLY A 549 6.79 -1.51 13.06
C GLY A 549 6.51 -3.01 13.14
N ASN A 550 5.81 -3.54 12.15
CA ASN A 550 5.56 -4.97 12.06
C ASN A 550 6.83 -5.71 11.62
N THR A 551 7.28 -6.64 12.46
CA THR A 551 8.39 -7.56 12.20
C THR A 551 7.86 -8.99 12.32
N VAL A 552 8.11 -9.81 11.31
CA VAL A 552 7.62 -11.19 11.28
C VAL A 552 8.29 -12.00 12.39
N LEU A 553 7.56 -12.87 13.09
CA LEU A 553 8.13 -13.71 14.14
C LEU A 553 9.32 -14.52 13.62
N GLY A 554 10.39 -14.56 14.41
CA GLY A 554 11.64 -15.24 14.05
C GLY A 554 12.57 -14.45 13.11
N TYR A 555 12.16 -13.27 12.63
CA TYR A 555 13.05 -12.33 11.95
C TYR A 555 13.45 -11.18 12.86
N SER A 556 14.61 -10.60 12.57
CA SER A 556 15.11 -9.42 13.28
C SER A 556 15.07 -8.19 12.38
N ARG A 557 14.72 -7.05 12.97
CA ARG A 557 14.90 -5.74 12.34
C ARG A 557 15.95 -4.96 13.11
N VAL A 558 16.95 -4.45 12.41
CA VAL A 558 17.98 -3.59 13.00
C VAL A 558 17.70 -2.15 12.63
N ASP A 559 17.77 -1.26 13.62
CA ASP A 559 17.74 0.18 13.42
C ASP A 559 18.81 0.83 14.32
N SER A 560 18.97 2.14 14.28
CA SER A 560 20.01 2.84 15.01
C SER A 560 19.56 4.18 15.56
N MET A 561 20.22 4.61 16.62
CA MET A 561 20.16 5.95 17.19
C MET A 561 21.57 6.52 17.33
N THR A 562 21.70 7.84 17.34
CA THR A 562 22.96 8.57 17.39
C THR A 562 22.93 9.49 18.60
N PHE A 563 23.92 9.36 19.45
CA PHE A 563 24.16 10.18 20.61
C PHE A 563 25.10 11.30 20.24
N TYR A 564 24.76 12.53 20.56
CA TYR A 564 25.57 13.70 20.30
C TYR A 564 26.01 14.31 21.62
N ASN A 565 27.29 14.67 21.70
CA ASN A 565 27.81 15.49 22.78
C ASN A 565 27.94 16.93 22.27
N PHE A 566 27.01 17.78 22.68
CA PHE A 566 27.02 19.21 22.38
C PHE A 566 27.80 20.03 23.41
N GLY A 567 28.31 19.36 24.44
CA GLY A 567 28.93 20.01 25.57
C GLY A 567 30.41 20.26 25.43
N SER A 568 30.93 21.00 26.40
CA SER A 568 32.37 21.31 26.49
C SER A 568 33.21 20.22 27.16
N THR A 569 32.58 19.16 27.69
CA THR A 569 33.25 18.04 28.39
C THR A 569 32.90 16.70 27.74
N THR A 570 33.78 15.70 27.88
CA THR A 570 33.53 14.35 27.34
C THR A 570 32.42 13.67 28.13
N ILE A 571 31.52 12.96 27.44
CA ILE A 571 30.44 12.17 28.06
C ILE A 571 30.87 10.71 28.07
N ASN A 572 30.92 10.11 29.26
CA ASN A 572 31.22 8.69 29.43
C ASN A 572 29.92 7.91 29.64
N VAL A 573 29.62 7.03 28.70
CA VAL A 573 28.46 6.13 28.73
C VAL A 573 28.90 4.80 29.33
N VAL A 574 28.47 4.56 30.56
CA VAL A 574 28.89 3.41 31.35
C VAL A 574 28.01 2.19 31.14
N ASN A 575 26.76 2.36 30.69
CA ASN A 575 25.88 1.26 30.32
C ASN A 575 24.73 1.72 29.40
N VAL A 576 24.38 0.86 28.46
CA VAL A 576 23.17 0.97 27.65
C VAL A 576 22.48 -0.37 27.62
N SER A 577 21.26 -0.44 28.13
CA SER A 577 20.51 -1.68 28.26
C SER A 577 19.05 -1.51 27.88
N SER A 578 18.38 -2.58 27.47
CA SER A 578 16.92 -2.57 27.28
C SER A 578 16.23 -3.32 28.41
N ASN A 579 15.01 -2.88 28.77
CA ASN A 579 14.16 -3.60 29.71
C ASN A 579 13.42 -4.81 29.09
N ARG A 580 13.67 -5.09 27.81
CA ARG A 580 13.02 -6.14 27.02
C ARG A 580 14.07 -6.92 26.24
N SER A 581 14.06 -8.25 26.35
CA SER A 581 15.01 -9.13 25.67
C SER A 581 14.89 -9.09 24.15
N GLU A 582 13.73 -8.69 23.64
CA GLU A 582 13.44 -8.57 22.21
C GLU A 582 14.18 -7.40 21.57
N PHE A 583 14.70 -6.44 22.35
CA PHE A 583 15.48 -5.31 21.86
C PHE A 583 16.93 -5.39 22.37
N VAL A 584 17.85 -5.73 21.47
CA VAL A 584 19.28 -5.89 21.79
C VAL A 584 20.06 -4.69 21.26
N VAL A 585 20.85 -4.03 22.11
CA VAL A 585 21.62 -2.81 21.75
C VAL A 585 23.12 -3.07 21.61
N THR A 586 23.80 -2.34 20.73
CA THR A 586 25.26 -2.38 20.54
C THR A 586 25.80 -1.05 19.98
N PRO A 587 26.91 -0.49 20.49
CA PRO A 587 27.64 -0.89 21.70
C PRO A 587 26.86 -0.57 22.99
N THR A 588 27.18 -1.25 24.08
CA THR A 588 26.57 -1.02 25.42
C THR A 588 27.34 0.00 26.25
N THR A 589 28.51 0.44 25.81
CA THR A 589 29.36 1.45 26.47
C THR A 589 30.09 2.28 25.41
N THR A 590 30.32 3.56 25.66
CA THR A 590 31.09 4.43 24.75
C THR A 590 31.58 5.69 25.48
N ALA A 591 32.50 6.44 24.88
CA ALA A 591 32.84 7.80 25.28
C ALA A 591 32.65 8.74 24.09
N ILE A 592 31.98 9.87 24.31
CA ILE A 592 31.64 10.84 23.26
C ILE A 592 32.34 12.15 23.58
N LEU A 593 33.32 12.54 22.76
CA LEU A 593 34.09 13.78 22.93
C LEU A 593 33.24 15.03 22.65
N PRO A 594 33.61 16.21 23.16
CA PRO A 594 32.96 17.48 22.81
C PRO A 594 32.79 17.67 21.31
N GLY A 595 31.57 17.93 20.85
CA GLY A 595 31.22 18.12 19.44
C GLY A 595 31.07 16.84 18.61
N GLU A 596 31.38 15.66 19.17
CA GLU A 596 31.31 14.37 18.48
C GLU A 596 29.96 13.66 18.68
N SER A 597 29.79 12.55 17.97
CA SER A 597 28.62 11.69 18.11
C SER A 597 28.94 10.20 18.06
N GLN A 598 28.12 9.37 18.71
CA GLN A 598 28.22 7.91 18.69
C GLN A 598 26.91 7.27 18.23
N LYS A 599 26.99 6.35 17.27
CA LYS A 599 25.84 5.55 16.84
C LYS A 599 25.69 4.26 17.66
N LEU A 600 24.47 3.97 18.10
CA LEU A 600 24.04 2.69 18.70
C LEU A 600 23.08 1.98 17.75
N TYR A 601 23.26 0.69 17.55
CA TYR A 601 22.38 -0.20 16.80
C TYR A 601 21.50 -0.99 17.76
N ILE A 602 20.20 -1.05 17.46
CA ILE A 602 19.20 -1.78 18.22
C ILE A 602 18.58 -2.81 17.30
N THR A 603 18.58 -4.07 17.71
CA THR A 603 17.99 -5.20 17.00
C THR A 603 16.71 -5.61 17.69
N PHE A 604 15.57 -5.49 17.01
CA PHE A 604 14.28 -5.98 17.47
C PHE A 604 14.00 -7.38 16.89
N THR A 605 13.74 -8.36 17.76
CA THR A 605 13.39 -9.74 17.37
C THR A 605 12.15 -10.19 18.17
N PRO A 606 10.94 -10.09 17.61
CA PRO A 606 9.73 -10.48 18.32
C PRO A 606 9.64 -12.01 18.44
N ALA A 607 9.34 -12.48 19.65
CA ALA A 607 9.14 -13.90 19.96
C ALA A 607 7.67 -14.35 19.93
N ALA A 608 6.72 -13.41 19.93
CA ALA A 608 5.27 -13.65 19.90
C ALA A 608 4.55 -12.53 19.14
N GLU A 609 3.34 -12.81 18.68
CA GLU A 609 2.49 -11.82 18.01
C GLU A 609 2.07 -10.70 18.98
N GLY A 610 1.85 -9.50 18.43
CA GLY A 610 1.33 -8.35 19.15
C GLY A 610 2.32 -7.19 19.28
N HIS A 611 1.79 -6.05 19.70
CA HIS A 611 2.56 -4.82 19.89
C HIS A 611 3.36 -4.87 21.20
N LEU A 612 4.66 -4.66 21.10
CA LEU A 612 5.60 -4.62 22.21
C LEU A 612 6.13 -3.21 22.37
N THR A 613 6.07 -2.71 23.60
CA THR A 613 6.75 -1.49 24.02
C THR A 613 7.83 -1.82 25.05
N GLY A 614 8.93 -1.09 24.97
CA GLY A 614 10.07 -1.18 25.86
C GLY A 614 10.76 0.17 25.97
N PHE A 615 11.87 0.20 26.69
CA PHE A 615 12.76 1.33 26.75
C PHE A 615 14.21 0.86 26.76
N LEU A 616 15.06 1.72 26.24
CA LEU A 616 16.50 1.68 26.40
C LEU A 616 16.84 2.60 27.58
N SER A 617 17.60 2.11 28.56
CA SER A 617 18.17 2.91 29.64
C SER A 617 19.64 3.20 29.33
N PHE A 618 20.02 4.45 29.51
CA PHE A 618 21.34 4.98 29.16
C PHE A 618 21.98 5.63 30.39
N GLU A 619 23.00 4.98 30.94
CA GLU A 619 23.76 5.45 32.10
C GLU A 619 25.03 6.19 31.64
N HIS A 620 25.23 7.40 32.14
CA HIS A 620 26.33 8.30 31.80
C HIS A 620 26.70 9.22 32.98
N ASP A 621 27.77 9.99 32.83
CA ASP A 621 28.39 10.80 33.89
C ASP A 621 27.89 12.26 34.00
N LEU A 622 26.76 12.59 33.36
CA LEU A 622 26.14 13.94 33.44
C LEU A 622 24.95 13.96 34.42
N PRO A 623 24.58 15.13 34.99
CA PRO A 623 23.35 15.28 35.76
C PRO A 623 22.11 14.86 34.94
N GLY A 624 21.23 14.05 35.54
CA GLY A 624 20.02 13.53 34.88
C GLY A 624 20.10 12.08 34.41
N SER A 625 21.22 11.39 34.65
CA SER A 625 21.36 9.96 34.37
C SER A 625 20.60 9.06 35.37
N PRO A 626 20.01 7.92 34.95
CA PRO A 626 19.93 7.41 33.58
C PRO A 626 18.86 8.11 32.73
N GLU A 627 19.16 8.32 31.45
CA GLU A 627 18.16 8.73 30.47
C GLU A 627 17.46 7.50 29.88
N VAL A 628 16.18 7.64 29.53
CA VAL A 628 15.39 6.54 28.94
C VAL A 628 14.83 6.92 27.58
N VAL A 629 14.97 6.01 26.62
CA VAL A 629 14.51 6.17 25.23
C VAL A 629 13.49 5.09 24.90
N ALA A 630 12.32 5.49 24.40
CA ALA A 630 11.23 4.55 24.12
C ALA A 630 11.54 3.63 22.92
N LEU A 631 11.20 2.35 23.03
CA LEU A 631 11.27 1.36 21.97
C LEU A 631 9.88 0.78 21.72
N ALA A 632 9.53 0.54 20.46
CA ALA A 632 8.27 -0.09 20.08
C ALA A 632 8.46 -1.00 18.86
N GLY A 633 7.64 -2.03 18.72
CA GLY A 633 7.63 -2.92 17.55
C GLY A 633 6.53 -3.96 17.70
N SER A 634 6.01 -4.49 16.61
CA SER A 634 4.95 -5.50 16.64
C SER A 634 5.45 -6.80 16.03
N GLY A 635 5.29 -7.92 16.74
CA GLY A 635 5.44 -9.25 16.17
C GLY A 635 4.19 -9.62 15.36
N ILE A 636 4.36 -10.15 14.16
CA ILE A 636 3.23 -10.66 13.35
C ILE A 636 3.54 -12.04 12.76
N LEU A 637 2.53 -12.90 12.65
CA LEU A 637 2.58 -14.06 11.76
C LEU A 637 2.17 -13.68 10.34
N PHE A 638 2.73 -14.38 9.35
CA PHE A 638 2.29 -14.25 7.97
C PHE A 638 1.32 -15.39 7.64
N GLU A 639 0.12 -15.05 7.19
CA GLU A 639 -0.91 -16.02 6.79
C GLU A 639 -1.15 -15.97 5.27
N SER A 640 -1.24 -17.14 4.63
CA SER A 640 -1.92 -17.24 3.33
C SER A 640 -3.21 -18.02 3.45
N ILE A 641 -4.12 -17.60 2.59
CA ILE A 641 -5.44 -18.16 2.41
C ILE A 641 -5.43 -18.88 1.08
N SER A 642 -5.82 -20.15 1.05
CA SER A 642 -5.96 -20.89 -0.20
C SER A 642 -7.27 -21.66 -0.22
N ASP A 643 -8.00 -21.52 -1.33
CA ASP A 643 -9.21 -22.30 -1.58
C ASP A 643 -8.81 -23.75 -1.92
N VAL A 644 -9.32 -24.71 -1.16
CA VAL A 644 -9.33 -26.12 -1.58
C VAL A 644 -10.73 -26.45 -2.08
N VAL A 645 -10.81 -27.07 -3.26
CA VAL A 645 -12.08 -27.48 -3.83
C VAL A 645 -12.55 -28.79 -3.19
N ARG A 646 -13.85 -29.07 -3.26
CA ARG A 646 -14.36 -30.41 -2.95
C ARG A 646 -13.64 -31.45 -3.81
N ASP A 647 -13.34 -32.60 -3.23
CA ASP A 647 -12.58 -33.70 -3.82
C ASP A 647 -11.05 -33.48 -3.80
N TRP A 648 -10.33 -34.08 -4.74
CA TRP A 648 -8.87 -34.11 -4.78
C TRP A 648 -8.24 -32.77 -5.18
N ASN A 649 -7.18 -32.39 -4.45
CA ASN A 649 -6.37 -31.20 -4.66
C ASN A 649 -4.88 -31.58 -4.61
N ILE A 650 -4.02 -30.77 -5.23
CA ILE A 650 -2.58 -30.81 -4.98
C ILE A 650 -2.22 -29.61 -4.09
N VAL A 651 -1.87 -29.88 -2.84
CA VAL A 651 -1.56 -28.89 -1.81
C VAL A 651 -0.06 -28.85 -1.51
N SER A 652 0.42 -27.73 -0.97
CA SER A 652 1.81 -27.58 -0.52
C SER A 652 1.90 -26.70 0.74
N VAL A 653 3.07 -26.70 1.39
CA VAL A 653 3.34 -25.90 2.60
C VAL A 653 4.30 -24.76 2.24
N PRO A 654 3.80 -23.51 2.11
CA PRO A 654 4.65 -22.39 1.69
C PRO A 654 5.33 -21.63 2.85
N TYR A 655 5.06 -22.01 4.11
CA TYR A 655 5.63 -21.41 5.31
C TYR A 655 6.55 -22.37 6.03
N ALA A 656 7.56 -21.83 6.73
CA ALA A 656 8.15 -22.55 7.83
C ALA A 656 7.18 -22.50 9.02
N VAL A 657 6.61 -23.66 9.34
CA VAL A 657 5.58 -23.83 10.38
C VAL A 657 6.16 -24.57 11.58
N LEU A 658 5.54 -24.40 12.75
CA LEU A 658 5.95 -25.09 13.98
C LEU A 658 5.62 -26.58 13.94
N ASP A 659 4.59 -26.98 13.19
CA ASP A 659 4.11 -28.35 13.12
C ASP A 659 3.71 -28.73 11.70
N TYR A 660 4.47 -29.65 11.11
CA TYR A 660 4.27 -30.11 9.74
C TYR A 660 3.26 -31.26 9.59
N ARG A 661 2.62 -31.69 10.67
CA ARG A 661 1.64 -32.79 10.58
C ARG A 661 0.47 -32.38 9.68
N LYS A 662 0.09 -33.25 8.74
CA LYS A 662 -1.08 -33.06 7.86
C LYS A 662 -2.33 -32.73 8.66
N ALA A 663 -2.51 -33.37 9.81
CA ALA A 663 -3.66 -33.15 10.69
C ALA A 663 -3.73 -31.74 11.28
N VAL A 664 -2.60 -31.03 11.37
CA VAL A 664 -2.54 -29.63 11.83
C VAL A 664 -2.71 -28.67 10.66
N LEU A 665 -2.03 -28.91 9.54
CA LEU A 665 -2.02 -28.00 8.39
C LEU A 665 -3.27 -28.12 7.50
N PHE A 666 -3.83 -29.32 7.40
CA PHE A 666 -5.02 -29.62 6.58
C PHE A 666 -5.97 -30.52 7.39
N PRO A 667 -6.52 -30.03 8.51
CA PRO A 667 -7.29 -30.85 9.46
C PRO A 667 -8.50 -31.52 8.82
N THR A 668 -9.13 -30.85 7.86
CA THR A 668 -10.34 -31.29 7.15
C THR A 668 -10.08 -32.20 5.95
N ALA A 669 -8.82 -32.51 5.62
CA ALA A 669 -8.51 -33.48 4.58
C ALA A 669 -8.92 -34.89 5.02
N ILE A 670 -9.80 -35.53 4.25
CA ILE A 670 -10.39 -36.85 4.51
C ILE A 670 -9.53 -38.01 3.98
N SER A 671 -8.49 -37.71 3.20
CA SER A 671 -7.49 -38.70 2.77
C SER A 671 -6.16 -38.51 3.53
N PRO A 672 -5.28 -39.52 3.50
CA PRO A 672 -3.85 -39.28 3.70
C PRO A 672 -3.34 -38.24 2.69
N ALA A 673 -2.24 -37.56 3.01
CA ALA A 673 -1.48 -36.83 2.00
C ALA A 673 -0.62 -37.82 1.21
N PHE A 674 -0.63 -37.74 -0.12
CA PHE A 674 0.16 -38.61 -0.98
C PHE A 674 1.27 -37.83 -1.67
N ARG A 675 2.52 -38.20 -1.36
CA ARG A 675 3.73 -37.70 -2.01
C ARG A 675 4.07 -38.59 -3.20
N TYR A 676 4.41 -37.98 -4.33
CA TYR A 676 4.92 -38.71 -5.49
C TYR A 676 6.38 -39.15 -5.27
N GLN A 677 6.70 -40.37 -5.69
CA GLN A 677 8.06 -40.89 -5.85
C GLN A 677 8.31 -41.27 -7.29
N SER A 678 9.58 -41.23 -7.71
CA SER A 678 10.00 -41.67 -9.04
C SER A 678 9.44 -43.07 -9.37
N LEU A 679 9.19 -43.32 -10.66
CA LEU A 679 8.57 -44.54 -11.20
C LEU A 679 7.06 -44.70 -10.93
N GLY A 680 6.29 -43.62 -10.77
CA GLY A 680 4.82 -43.72 -10.76
C GLY A 680 4.20 -44.12 -9.42
N ARG A 681 4.93 -44.06 -8.30
CA ARG A 681 4.46 -44.53 -6.99
C ARG A 681 4.06 -43.36 -6.09
N TYR A 682 3.01 -43.56 -5.29
CA TYR A 682 2.57 -42.59 -4.28
C TYR A 682 2.76 -43.15 -2.86
N LEU A 683 3.41 -42.38 -2.00
CA LEU A 683 3.55 -42.71 -0.58
C LEU A 683 2.59 -41.89 0.27
N LYS A 684 1.89 -42.57 1.18
CA LYS A 684 1.16 -41.91 2.26
C LYS A 684 2.14 -41.24 3.21
N THR A 685 1.88 -39.99 3.55
CA THR A 685 2.74 -39.16 4.40
C THR A 685 1.88 -38.41 5.41
N ASP A 686 2.23 -38.49 6.69
CA ASP A 686 1.52 -37.77 7.77
C ASP A 686 2.24 -36.48 8.19
N THR A 687 3.51 -36.32 7.83
CA THR A 687 4.33 -35.13 8.10
C THR A 687 4.80 -34.52 6.78
N LEU A 688 4.27 -33.35 6.46
CA LEU A 688 4.53 -32.63 5.22
C LEU A 688 5.90 -31.93 5.27
N GLN A 689 6.33 -31.38 4.14
CA GLN A 689 7.59 -30.66 4.00
C GLN A 689 7.39 -29.47 3.07
N ASN A 690 8.15 -28.42 3.31
CA ASN A 690 8.31 -27.34 2.35
C ASN A 690 8.86 -27.86 1.01
N GLY A 691 8.54 -27.15 -0.10
CA GLY A 691 9.07 -27.48 -1.44
C GLY A 691 8.40 -28.65 -2.14
N VAL A 692 7.57 -29.44 -1.45
CA VAL A 692 6.90 -30.62 -2.00
C VAL A 692 5.40 -30.39 -2.16
N GLY A 693 4.82 -30.88 -3.26
CA GLY A 693 3.37 -30.95 -3.43
C GLY A 693 2.79 -32.33 -3.10
N TYR A 694 1.56 -32.35 -2.57
CA TYR A 694 0.90 -33.54 -2.06
C TYR A 694 -0.54 -33.62 -2.56
N TRP A 695 -0.98 -34.81 -2.96
CA TRP A 695 -2.41 -35.05 -3.18
C TRP A 695 -3.15 -35.17 -1.85
N ALA A 696 -4.23 -34.43 -1.69
CA ALA A 696 -5.13 -34.51 -0.55
C ALA A 696 -6.58 -34.35 -1.00
N LYS A 697 -7.50 -35.12 -0.41
CA LYS A 697 -8.93 -35.08 -0.71
C LYS A 697 -9.69 -34.37 0.40
N PHE A 698 -10.64 -33.53 0.01
CA PHE A 698 -11.57 -32.84 0.90
C PHE A 698 -13.01 -33.23 0.56
N ASP A 699 -13.89 -33.26 1.55
CA ASP A 699 -15.31 -33.59 1.36
C ASP A 699 -16.14 -32.42 0.82
N THR A 700 -15.66 -31.19 1.07
CA THR A 700 -16.32 -29.91 0.81
C THR A 700 -15.30 -28.88 0.34
N GLN A 701 -15.77 -27.89 -0.43
CA GLN A 701 -14.97 -26.72 -0.77
C GLN A 701 -14.84 -25.84 0.47
N GLN A 702 -13.63 -25.40 0.75
CA GLN A 702 -13.34 -24.62 1.95
C GLN A 702 -12.06 -23.80 1.76
N VAL A 703 -11.90 -22.84 2.67
CA VAL A 703 -10.72 -22.01 2.76
C VAL A 703 -9.81 -22.59 3.84
N ILE A 704 -8.55 -22.87 3.51
CA ILE A 704 -7.54 -23.29 4.48
C ILE A 704 -6.60 -22.11 4.74
N THR A 705 -6.36 -21.82 6.02
CA THR A 705 -5.39 -20.83 6.47
C THR A 705 -4.21 -21.55 7.09
N ILE A 706 -2.99 -21.24 6.61
CA ILE A 706 -1.75 -21.68 7.24
C ILE A 706 -0.95 -20.42 7.58
N GLY A 707 -0.63 -20.27 8.87
CA GLY A 707 0.26 -19.22 9.38
C GLY A 707 1.67 -19.75 9.64
N GLY A 708 2.68 -18.93 9.35
CA GLY A 708 4.06 -19.24 9.68
C GLY A 708 5.06 -18.25 9.10
N ILE A 709 6.33 -18.63 9.09
CA ILE A 709 7.44 -17.81 8.56
C ILE A 709 7.44 -17.94 7.02
N PRO A 710 7.15 -16.86 6.26
CA PRO A 710 6.97 -16.92 4.81
C PRO A 710 8.25 -17.34 4.11
N GLN A 711 8.17 -18.36 3.26
CA GLN A 711 9.28 -18.74 2.39
C GLN A 711 9.21 -17.88 1.12
N ALA A 712 10.04 -16.83 1.05
CA ALA A 712 10.18 -15.94 -0.11
C ALA A 712 11.27 -16.41 -1.10
N TYR A 713 12.07 -17.40 -0.69
CA TYR A 713 13.14 -17.98 -1.49
C TYR A 713 13.30 -19.46 -1.16
N ARG A 714 13.58 -20.27 -2.18
CA ARG A 714 13.80 -21.69 -2.04
C ARG A 714 14.65 -22.25 -3.17
N MET A 715 15.47 -23.25 -2.85
CA MET A 715 16.15 -24.11 -3.82
C MET A 715 15.54 -25.51 -3.69
N ASP A 716 14.87 -25.98 -4.73
CA ASP A 716 14.26 -27.32 -4.76
C ASP A 716 15.10 -28.28 -5.60
N GLU A 717 15.44 -29.43 -5.03
CA GLU A 717 16.09 -30.52 -5.78
C GLU A 717 15.06 -31.26 -6.64
N LEU A 718 15.36 -31.38 -7.93
CA LEU A 718 14.57 -32.11 -8.91
C LEU A 718 15.24 -33.42 -9.28
N VAL A 719 14.45 -34.49 -9.39
CA VAL A 719 14.91 -35.77 -9.92
C VAL A 719 14.54 -35.91 -11.39
N LYS A 720 15.34 -36.66 -12.15
CA LYS A 720 15.03 -36.98 -13.56
C LYS A 720 13.61 -37.53 -13.71
N GLY A 721 12.87 -37.00 -14.67
CA GLY A 721 11.46 -37.34 -14.90
C GLY A 721 10.52 -36.41 -14.13
N TRP A 722 9.37 -36.93 -13.71
CA TRP A 722 8.29 -36.16 -13.11
C TRP A 722 8.55 -35.79 -11.65
N ASN A 723 8.20 -34.56 -11.27
CA ASN A 723 8.28 -34.02 -9.91
C ASN A 723 6.97 -33.30 -9.56
N ILE A 724 6.54 -33.36 -8.30
CA ILE A 724 5.52 -32.44 -7.76
C ILE A 724 6.21 -31.46 -6.82
N ILE A 725 6.29 -30.20 -7.24
CA ILE A 725 6.88 -29.12 -6.45
C ILE A 725 5.81 -28.37 -5.65
N GLY A 726 6.21 -27.76 -4.54
CA GLY A 726 5.39 -26.86 -3.74
C GLY A 726 5.62 -25.38 -4.08
N SER A 727 4.65 -24.52 -3.79
CA SER A 727 4.73 -23.08 -4.06
C SER A 727 5.46 -22.30 -2.96
N LEU A 728 5.83 -21.04 -3.22
CA LEU A 728 6.23 -20.07 -2.18
C LEU A 728 5.02 -19.47 -1.45
N ALA A 729 5.28 -18.62 -0.44
CA ALA A 729 4.24 -17.86 0.29
C ALA A 729 3.60 -16.75 -0.57
N VAL A 730 4.11 -16.54 -1.78
CA VAL A 730 3.64 -15.54 -2.75
C VAL A 730 3.49 -16.17 -4.13
N PRO A 731 2.60 -15.65 -4.99
CA PRO A 731 2.56 -16.09 -6.36
C PRO A 731 3.87 -15.79 -7.10
N LEU A 732 4.33 -16.76 -7.88
CA LEU A 732 5.56 -16.67 -8.66
C LEU A 732 5.25 -17.02 -10.11
N LEU A 733 5.58 -16.14 -11.05
CA LEU A 733 5.39 -16.44 -12.47
C LEU A 733 6.43 -17.47 -12.90
N ILE A 734 6.02 -18.44 -13.72
CA ILE A 734 6.93 -19.47 -14.23
C ILE A 734 8.09 -18.86 -15.04
N SER A 735 7.83 -17.70 -15.64
CA SER A 735 8.81 -16.87 -16.34
C SER A 735 10.03 -16.44 -15.52
N GLN A 736 9.92 -16.46 -14.20
CA GLN A 736 10.93 -16.00 -13.26
C GLN A 736 11.76 -17.17 -12.71
N LEU A 737 11.36 -18.40 -13.03
CA LEU A 737 12.04 -19.59 -12.55
C LEU A 737 13.35 -19.79 -13.31
N THR A 738 14.38 -20.18 -12.58
CA THR A 738 15.67 -20.57 -13.17
C THR A 738 16.03 -21.97 -12.71
N THR A 739 16.82 -22.66 -13.53
CA THR A 739 17.26 -24.04 -13.26
C THR A 739 18.77 -24.15 -13.37
N SER A 740 19.34 -25.12 -12.66
CA SER A 740 20.72 -25.55 -12.81
C SER A 740 20.78 -27.08 -12.89
N PRO A 741 21.27 -27.68 -13.99
CA PRO A 741 21.66 -27.03 -15.26
C PRO A 741 20.52 -26.22 -15.91
N PRO A 742 20.83 -25.22 -16.76
CA PRO A 742 19.81 -24.51 -17.52
C PRO A 742 19.11 -25.45 -18.52
N ASP A 743 17.87 -25.12 -18.89
CA ASP A 743 17.07 -25.84 -19.91
C ASP A 743 16.74 -27.31 -19.60
N ILE A 744 16.75 -27.71 -18.33
CA ILE A 744 16.40 -29.08 -17.91
C ILE A 744 14.88 -29.37 -17.94
N LEU A 745 14.03 -28.36 -18.11
CA LEU A 745 12.57 -28.49 -18.09
C LEU A 745 12.07 -29.07 -19.42
N LEU A 746 11.42 -30.24 -19.36
CA LEU A 746 10.83 -30.92 -20.53
C LEU A 746 9.36 -30.56 -20.77
N THR A 747 8.67 -30.04 -19.75
CA THR A 747 7.25 -29.66 -19.81
C THR A 747 7.06 -28.26 -19.25
N ASP A 748 5.93 -27.64 -19.60
CA ASP A 748 5.35 -26.59 -18.77
C ASP A 748 4.85 -27.17 -17.43
N PHE A 749 4.39 -26.31 -16.52
CA PHE A 749 3.90 -26.73 -15.21
C PHE A 749 2.42 -27.09 -15.27
N PHE A 750 2.03 -28.23 -14.72
CA PHE A 750 0.62 -28.61 -14.62
C PHE A 750 0.09 -28.38 -13.19
N GLY A 751 -0.99 -27.60 -13.09
CA GLY A 751 -1.83 -27.53 -11.91
C GLY A 751 -3.00 -28.52 -11.99
N TYR A 752 -3.74 -28.65 -10.88
CA TYR A 752 -4.95 -29.47 -10.84
C TYR A 752 -6.08 -28.74 -10.11
N GLU A 753 -7.18 -28.49 -10.83
CA GLU A 753 -8.42 -27.91 -10.33
C GLU A 753 -9.59 -28.56 -11.07
N ASN A 754 -10.19 -29.59 -10.47
CA ASN A 754 -11.25 -30.41 -11.11
C ASN A 754 -10.83 -31.03 -12.46
N GLY A 755 -9.53 -31.16 -12.70
CA GLY A 755 -8.89 -31.56 -13.95
C GLY A 755 -7.50 -30.93 -14.06
N TYR A 756 -6.64 -31.49 -14.92
CA TYR A 756 -5.31 -30.91 -15.17
C TYR A 756 -5.40 -29.67 -16.05
N TYR A 757 -4.65 -28.63 -15.69
CA TYR A 757 -4.49 -27.41 -16.46
C TYR A 757 -3.03 -26.97 -16.52
N LEU A 758 -2.66 -26.21 -17.55
CA LEU A 758 -1.33 -25.61 -17.67
C LEU A 758 -1.29 -24.32 -16.84
N ALA A 759 -0.37 -24.24 -15.88
CA ALA A 759 -0.18 -23.07 -15.05
C ALA A 759 0.78 -22.08 -15.72
N ASP A 760 0.52 -20.79 -15.55
CA ASP A 760 1.46 -19.68 -15.84
C ASP A 760 2.10 -19.11 -14.56
N THR A 761 1.48 -19.38 -13.42
CA THR A 761 1.78 -18.83 -12.10
C THR A 761 1.69 -19.93 -11.04
N LEU A 762 2.75 -20.07 -10.23
CA LEU A 762 2.75 -20.92 -9.04
C LEU A 762 2.08 -20.17 -7.89
N LYS A 763 0.85 -20.54 -7.53
CA LYS A 763 0.06 -19.90 -6.48
C LYS A 763 0.34 -20.49 -5.08
N PRO A 764 0.28 -19.69 -4.00
CA PRO A 764 0.50 -20.16 -2.63
C PRO A 764 -0.38 -21.36 -2.22
N MET A 765 0.23 -22.26 -1.43
CA MET A 765 -0.36 -23.50 -0.90
C MET A 765 -0.79 -24.54 -1.96
N LYS A 766 -0.47 -24.33 -3.24
CA LYS A 766 -0.73 -25.29 -4.32
C LYS A 766 0.54 -26.05 -4.69
N GLY A 767 0.38 -27.27 -5.19
CA GLY A 767 1.47 -28.04 -5.79
C GLY A 767 1.32 -28.13 -7.30
N TYR A 768 2.44 -28.28 -8.00
CA TYR A 768 2.52 -28.26 -9.46
C TYR A 768 3.42 -29.37 -9.97
N TRP A 769 3.04 -29.99 -11.08
CA TRP A 769 3.85 -30.97 -11.77
C TRP A 769 4.82 -30.33 -12.74
N VAL A 770 6.03 -30.87 -12.83
CA VAL A 770 7.00 -30.53 -13.87
C VAL A 770 7.87 -31.76 -14.19
N LYS A 771 8.22 -31.94 -15.47
CA LYS A 771 9.14 -33.01 -15.89
C LYS A 771 10.50 -32.44 -16.25
N VAL A 772 11.58 -33.11 -15.84
CA VAL A 772 12.96 -32.72 -16.18
C VAL A 772 13.75 -33.82 -16.87
N SER A 773 14.71 -33.43 -17.73
CA SER A 773 15.55 -34.31 -18.53
C SER A 773 16.62 -35.04 -17.72
N GLU A 774 17.09 -34.41 -16.65
CA GLU A 774 18.14 -34.89 -15.74
C GLU A 774 17.96 -34.28 -14.34
N PRO A 775 18.63 -34.81 -13.29
CA PRO A 775 18.59 -34.21 -11.97
C PRO A 775 19.16 -32.79 -11.97
N GLY A 776 18.60 -31.90 -11.16
CA GLY A 776 19.05 -30.52 -11.07
C GLY A 776 18.35 -29.73 -9.96
N THR A 777 18.60 -28.43 -9.90
CA THR A 777 18.01 -27.51 -8.91
C THR A 777 17.07 -26.53 -9.59
N LEU A 778 15.87 -26.36 -9.02
CA LEU A 778 14.93 -25.29 -9.36
C LEU A 778 15.04 -24.16 -8.33
N TYR A 779 15.27 -22.94 -8.81
CA TYR A 779 15.36 -21.76 -7.97
C TYR A 779 14.06 -20.98 -8.00
N LEU A 780 13.40 -20.88 -6.85
CA LEU A 780 12.21 -20.06 -6.65
C LEU A 780 12.63 -18.83 -5.85
N ASN A 781 12.59 -17.66 -6.47
CA ASN A 781 13.02 -16.41 -5.84
C ASN A 781 11.98 -15.31 -6.02
N ALA A 782 11.40 -14.86 -4.92
CA ALA A 782 10.47 -13.73 -4.88
C ALA A 782 11.01 -12.49 -4.13
N TRP A 783 12.32 -12.43 -3.86
CA TRP A 783 12.96 -11.25 -3.27
C TRP A 783 12.73 -10.03 -4.19
N GLY A 784 12.03 -9.01 -3.66
CA GLY A 784 11.66 -7.79 -4.40
C GLY A 784 10.18 -7.69 -4.79
N TYR A 785 9.36 -8.72 -4.54
CA TYR A 785 7.91 -8.69 -4.76
C TYR A 785 7.14 -8.51 -3.44
N PRO A 786 6.10 -7.64 -3.38
CA PRO A 786 5.28 -7.49 -2.17
C PRO A 786 4.53 -8.79 -1.89
N LEU A 787 4.58 -9.25 -0.64
CA LEU A 787 4.16 -10.59 -0.23
C LEU A 787 2.63 -10.88 -0.34
N LYS A 788 1.81 -10.00 -0.94
CA LYS A 788 0.35 -10.13 -0.93
C LYS A 788 -0.37 -9.77 -2.24
N ALA A 789 0.23 -10.09 -3.39
CA ALA A 789 -0.52 -9.97 -4.64
C ALA A 789 -1.35 -11.24 -4.90
N VAL A 790 -2.68 -11.21 -4.72
CA VAL A 790 -3.66 -12.11 -5.40
C VAL A 790 -5.00 -11.37 -5.48
N PRO A 791 -5.82 -11.44 -6.56
CA PRO A 791 -5.54 -11.57 -7.99
C PRO A 791 -6.20 -10.44 -8.82
N GLY A 792 -5.55 -10.04 -9.91
CA GLY A 792 -6.14 -9.22 -10.96
C GLY A 792 -5.33 -9.42 -12.22
N VAL A 793 -5.97 -9.97 -13.24
CA VAL A 793 -5.41 -10.33 -14.55
C VAL A 793 -4.40 -9.29 -15.03
N VAL A 794 -3.12 -9.68 -15.08
CA VAL A 794 -2.15 -9.07 -15.98
C VAL A 794 -1.64 -10.22 -16.81
N GLU A 795 -2.07 -10.27 -18.07
CA GLU A 795 -1.42 -11.12 -19.07
C GLU A 795 0.05 -10.70 -19.13
N ALA A 796 0.92 -11.50 -18.51
CA ALA A 796 2.34 -11.42 -18.75
C ALA A 796 2.63 -12.27 -19.98
N THR A 797 2.90 -11.60 -21.10
CA THR A 797 3.42 -12.22 -22.31
C THR A 797 4.79 -12.83 -22.03
N HIS A 798 4.79 -14.10 -21.66
CA HIS A 798 5.90 -14.96 -22.03
C HIS A 798 5.75 -15.29 -23.51
N SER A 799 6.76 -14.92 -24.29
CA SER A 799 6.87 -15.14 -25.73
C SER A 799 7.03 -16.62 -26.11
N GLY A 800 6.36 -17.53 -25.40
CA GLY A 800 6.53 -18.97 -25.54
C GLY A 800 5.44 -19.84 -24.92
N ALA A 801 4.40 -19.29 -24.27
CA ALA A 801 3.22 -20.09 -23.93
C ALA A 801 2.52 -20.48 -25.25
N THR A 802 2.45 -21.77 -25.54
CA THR A 802 1.80 -22.23 -26.77
C THR A 802 0.33 -21.82 -26.72
N ASP A 803 -0.12 -21.06 -27.71
CA ASP A 803 -1.52 -20.66 -27.83
C ASP A 803 -2.37 -21.86 -28.29
N TYR A 804 -2.92 -22.60 -27.32
CA TYR A 804 -3.79 -23.75 -27.58
C TYR A 804 -5.18 -23.37 -28.09
N SER A 805 -5.53 -22.07 -28.16
CA SER A 805 -6.86 -21.63 -28.59
C SER A 805 -7.15 -21.94 -30.07
N LYS A 806 -6.09 -22.09 -30.87
CA LYS A 806 -6.14 -22.39 -32.30
C LYS A 806 -6.24 -23.88 -32.63
N LEU A 807 -6.34 -24.74 -31.62
CA LEU A 807 -6.29 -26.19 -31.78
C LEU A 807 -7.68 -26.80 -31.60
N SER A 808 -7.95 -27.88 -32.34
CA SER A 808 -9.17 -28.66 -32.13
C SER A 808 -9.08 -29.36 -30.77
N ARG A 809 -10.19 -29.42 -30.04
CA ARG A 809 -10.23 -29.91 -28.66
C ARG A 809 -11.43 -30.80 -28.39
N LEU A 810 -11.21 -31.86 -27.62
CA LEU A 810 -12.23 -32.63 -26.91
C LEU A 810 -12.31 -32.12 -25.47
N ILE A 811 -13.50 -31.77 -25.01
CA ILE A 811 -13.77 -31.28 -23.66
C ILE A 811 -14.65 -32.32 -22.99
N ILE A 812 -14.08 -33.07 -22.05
CA ILE A 812 -14.78 -34.11 -21.32
C ILE A 812 -15.21 -33.53 -19.98
N LYS A 813 -16.53 -33.45 -19.76
CA LYS A 813 -17.13 -32.97 -18.52
C LYS A 813 -17.87 -34.10 -17.82
N ASP A 814 -17.65 -34.25 -16.52
CA ASP A 814 -18.40 -35.21 -15.71
C ASP A 814 -19.68 -34.59 -15.12
N ALA A 815 -20.56 -35.42 -14.55
CA ALA A 815 -21.85 -34.98 -14.01
C ALA A 815 -21.74 -34.06 -12.78
N VAL A 816 -20.56 -33.97 -12.15
CA VAL A 816 -20.31 -33.09 -11.00
C VAL A 816 -19.49 -31.85 -11.38
N GLY A 817 -19.30 -31.61 -12.68
CA GLY A 817 -18.69 -30.39 -13.22
C GLY A 817 -17.17 -30.42 -13.35
N LYS A 818 -16.53 -31.59 -13.22
CA LYS A 818 -15.09 -31.75 -13.49
C LYS A 818 -14.83 -31.76 -14.99
N VAL A 819 -13.72 -31.18 -15.41
CA VAL A 819 -13.45 -30.91 -16.83
C VAL A 819 -12.00 -31.25 -17.17
N GLN A 820 -11.81 -32.03 -18.23
CA GLN A 820 -10.50 -32.23 -18.84
C GLN A 820 -10.58 -31.88 -20.32
N VAL A 821 -9.56 -31.17 -20.80
CA VAL A 821 -9.41 -30.82 -22.21
C VAL A 821 -8.29 -31.65 -22.81
N LEU A 822 -8.60 -32.32 -23.92
CA LEU A 822 -7.64 -33.00 -24.79
C LEU A 822 -7.60 -32.27 -26.14
N TYR A 823 -6.46 -32.28 -26.81
CA TYR A 823 -6.26 -31.60 -28.09
C TYR A 823 -5.94 -32.59 -29.21
N PHE A 824 -6.31 -32.23 -30.43
CA PHE A 824 -5.98 -33.04 -31.60
C PHE A 824 -5.84 -32.21 -32.88
N GLY A 825 -5.13 -32.77 -33.88
CA GLY A 825 -4.97 -32.13 -35.19
C GLY A 825 -3.88 -32.75 -36.04
N GLY A 826 -3.43 -32.03 -37.07
CA GLY A 826 -2.27 -32.44 -37.88
C GLY A 826 -0.96 -32.14 -37.14
N GLU A 827 0.11 -32.88 -37.42
CA GLU A 827 1.40 -32.70 -36.72
C GLU A 827 1.94 -31.25 -36.79
N LEU A 828 1.73 -30.58 -37.93
CA LEU A 828 2.16 -29.19 -38.14
C LEU A 828 1.42 -28.18 -37.23
N ASP A 829 0.23 -28.53 -36.75
CA ASP A 829 -0.56 -27.67 -35.87
C ASP A 829 0.10 -27.54 -34.47
N PHE A 830 1.05 -28.44 -34.12
CA PHE A 830 1.64 -28.56 -32.78
C PHE A 830 3.17 -28.37 -32.75
N LEU A 831 3.78 -27.79 -33.80
CA LEU A 831 5.24 -27.61 -33.91
C LEU A 831 5.86 -26.78 -32.77
N SER A 832 5.07 -25.94 -32.11
CA SER A 832 5.50 -25.09 -30.99
C SER A 832 5.22 -25.67 -29.60
N VAL A 833 4.60 -26.85 -29.49
CA VAL A 833 4.25 -27.46 -28.20
C VAL A 833 5.41 -28.27 -27.65
N LYS A 834 5.88 -27.94 -26.44
CA LYS A 834 6.86 -28.73 -25.69
C LYS A 834 6.14 -29.88 -24.98
N ASN A 835 6.44 -31.11 -25.42
CA ASN A 835 6.04 -32.38 -24.81
C ASN A 835 4.53 -32.58 -24.59
N ARG A 836 4.00 -33.74 -25.00
CA ARG A 836 2.55 -33.94 -25.19
C ARG A 836 1.91 -34.84 -24.12
N GLU A 837 2.72 -35.34 -23.18
CA GLU A 837 2.31 -36.24 -22.10
C GLU A 837 1.68 -35.49 -20.91
N LEU A 838 0.73 -36.13 -20.23
CA LEU A 838 0.24 -35.68 -18.93
C LEU A 838 1.11 -36.20 -17.78
N PRO A 839 1.01 -35.60 -16.58
CA PRO A 839 1.60 -36.15 -15.38
C PRO A 839 1.23 -37.62 -15.15
N PRO A 840 2.02 -38.35 -14.35
CA PRO A 840 1.75 -39.74 -13.98
C PRO A 840 0.32 -39.91 -13.46
N ARG A 841 -0.26 -41.09 -13.69
CA ARG A 841 -1.64 -41.37 -13.28
C ARG A 841 -1.83 -41.07 -11.80
N PRO A 842 -2.82 -40.26 -11.42
CA PRO A 842 -3.00 -39.83 -10.04
C PRO A 842 -3.54 -40.97 -9.15
N PRO A 843 -3.61 -40.77 -7.82
CA PRO A 843 -4.23 -41.73 -6.91
C PRO A 843 -5.65 -42.15 -7.34
N ALA A 844 -6.05 -43.37 -6.94
CA ALA A 844 -7.37 -43.90 -7.29
C ALA A 844 -8.52 -42.97 -6.89
N GLY A 845 -9.47 -42.75 -7.80
CA GLY A 845 -10.63 -41.88 -7.60
C GLY A 845 -10.42 -40.41 -7.95
N VAL A 846 -9.23 -40.01 -8.42
CA VAL A 846 -8.99 -38.68 -9.01
C VAL A 846 -9.55 -38.65 -10.42
N PHE A 847 -10.24 -37.55 -10.78
CA PHE A 847 -10.72 -37.36 -12.15
C PHE A 847 -9.54 -37.04 -13.05
N ASP A 848 -9.33 -37.92 -14.03
CA ASP A 848 -8.21 -37.90 -14.94
C ASP A 848 -8.68 -38.51 -16.26
N VAL A 849 -8.51 -37.74 -17.33
CA VAL A 849 -8.90 -38.13 -18.69
C VAL A 849 -7.70 -37.87 -19.60
N ARG A 850 -7.32 -38.87 -20.39
CA ARG A 850 -6.12 -38.82 -21.23
C ARG A 850 -6.31 -39.72 -22.46
N PHE A 851 -5.45 -39.57 -23.45
CA PHE A 851 -5.31 -40.58 -24.49
C PHE A 851 -4.58 -41.82 -23.95
N HIS A 852 -4.78 -42.96 -24.60
CA HIS A 852 -4.28 -44.28 -24.17
C HIS A 852 -2.75 -44.31 -23.93
N ASP A 853 -1.99 -43.49 -24.65
CA ASP A 853 -0.54 -43.38 -24.57
C ASP A 853 -0.04 -42.39 -23.50
N ASP A 854 -0.89 -42.02 -22.53
CA ASP A 854 -0.64 -41.03 -21.48
C ASP A 854 -0.53 -39.57 -21.98
N HIS A 855 -0.98 -39.27 -23.20
CA HIS A 855 -0.95 -37.92 -23.76
C HIS A 855 -2.26 -37.15 -23.56
N PHE A 856 -2.18 -35.82 -23.57
CA PHE A 856 -3.37 -34.95 -23.72
C PHE A 856 -3.50 -34.37 -25.12
N ILE A 857 -2.56 -34.69 -26.00
CA ILE A 857 -2.51 -34.20 -27.37
C ILE A 857 -2.30 -35.37 -28.32
N GLN A 858 -3.15 -35.49 -29.33
CA GLN A 858 -3.03 -36.51 -30.37
C GLN A 858 -2.85 -35.86 -31.76
N THR A 859 -1.80 -36.24 -32.49
CA THR A 859 -1.54 -35.69 -33.83
C THR A 859 -1.39 -36.77 -34.88
N VAL A 860 -1.80 -36.51 -36.11
CA VAL A 860 -1.55 -37.40 -37.25
C VAL A 860 -0.68 -36.74 -38.31
N GLU A 861 0.25 -37.51 -38.89
CA GLU A 861 1.03 -37.11 -40.07
C GLU A 861 0.14 -37.03 -41.32
N ALA A 862 0.55 -36.21 -42.30
CA ALA A 862 -0.18 -36.13 -43.57
C ALA A 862 -0.16 -37.48 -44.31
N GLY A 863 -1.32 -37.98 -44.73
CA GLY A 863 -1.46 -39.27 -45.41
C GLY A 863 -1.45 -40.49 -44.47
N ALA A 864 -1.29 -40.30 -43.15
CA ALA A 864 -1.42 -41.35 -42.16
C ALA A 864 -2.82 -41.38 -41.53
N SER A 865 -3.17 -42.50 -40.89
CA SER A 865 -4.35 -42.61 -40.04
C SER A 865 -3.96 -43.10 -38.65
N MET A 866 -4.71 -42.67 -37.63
CA MET A 866 -4.54 -43.17 -36.28
C MET A 866 -5.86 -43.23 -35.52
N ARG A 867 -5.91 -44.14 -34.56
CA ARG A 867 -6.98 -44.24 -33.57
C ARG A 867 -6.37 -44.18 -32.17
N SER A 868 -6.97 -43.36 -31.31
CA SER A 868 -6.55 -43.21 -29.92
C SER A 868 -7.77 -43.27 -29.01
N ALA A 869 -7.78 -44.24 -28.09
CA ALA A 869 -8.83 -44.34 -27.09
C ALA A 869 -8.64 -43.26 -26.03
N VAL A 870 -9.75 -42.67 -25.58
CA VAL A 870 -9.77 -41.78 -24.42
C VAL A 870 -10.01 -42.65 -23.19
N GLU A 871 -9.05 -42.61 -22.27
CA GLU A 871 -9.10 -43.31 -21.00
C GLU A 871 -9.55 -42.38 -19.89
N ILE A 872 -10.39 -42.90 -18.99
CA ILE A 872 -10.98 -42.16 -17.88
C ILE A 872 -10.74 -42.95 -16.61
N SER A 873 -9.93 -42.42 -15.70
CA SER A 873 -9.55 -43.13 -14.47
C SER A 873 -10.69 -43.13 -13.44
N ALA A 874 -11.39 -42.01 -13.27
CA ALA A 874 -12.58 -41.89 -12.43
C ALA A 874 -13.44 -40.71 -12.90
N ALA A 875 -14.75 -40.86 -12.98
CA ALA A 875 -15.66 -39.77 -13.32
C ALA A 875 -17.10 -40.04 -12.87
N ALA A 876 -17.88 -38.98 -12.66
CA ALA A 876 -19.32 -39.09 -12.44
C ALA A 876 -20.08 -39.11 -13.78
N TYR A 877 -20.91 -40.13 -14.00
CA TYR A 877 -21.73 -40.26 -15.20
C TYR A 877 -23.13 -39.64 -14.99
N PRO A 878 -23.80 -39.15 -16.04
CA PRO A 878 -23.37 -39.17 -17.44
C PRO A 878 -22.26 -38.14 -17.75
N LEU A 879 -21.33 -38.51 -18.65
CA LEU A 879 -20.33 -37.57 -19.16
C LEU A 879 -20.91 -36.77 -20.32
N ARG A 880 -20.49 -35.52 -20.44
CA ARG A 880 -20.67 -34.71 -21.64
C ARG A 880 -19.34 -34.59 -22.36
N VAL A 881 -19.26 -35.10 -23.58
CA VAL A 881 -18.10 -34.98 -24.46
C VAL A 881 -18.41 -33.93 -25.51
N GLU A 882 -17.78 -32.77 -25.41
CA GLU A 882 -17.92 -31.68 -26.39
C GLU A 882 -16.68 -31.64 -27.28
N TRP A 883 -16.83 -31.28 -28.54
CA TRP A 883 -15.70 -31.02 -29.43
C TRP A 883 -15.80 -29.63 -30.05
N LYS A 884 -14.64 -28.99 -30.17
CA LYS A 884 -14.48 -27.71 -30.86
C LYS A 884 -13.46 -27.87 -31.97
N ILE A 885 -13.86 -27.54 -33.19
CA ILE A 885 -13.04 -27.76 -34.38
C ILE A 885 -12.42 -26.44 -34.83
N GLN A 886 -11.09 -26.40 -34.89
CA GLN A 886 -10.30 -25.21 -35.26
C GLN A 886 -9.39 -25.47 -36.48
N SER A 887 -8.93 -26.71 -36.68
CA SER A 887 -8.04 -27.10 -37.78
C SER A 887 -8.79 -27.83 -38.91
N SER A 888 -8.56 -27.40 -40.16
CA SER A 888 -9.08 -28.02 -41.40
C SER A 888 -8.15 -29.06 -42.01
N SER A 889 -6.99 -29.33 -41.40
CA SER A 889 -5.91 -30.13 -42.01
C SER A 889 -6.10 -31.65 -41.87
N VAL A 890 -7.04 -32.10 -41.03
CA VAL A 890 -7.29 -33.53 -40.74
C VAL A 890 -8.78 -33.87 -40.78
N HIS A 891 -9.13 -35.00 -41.39
CA HIS A 891 -10.46 -35.58 -41.25
C HIS A 891 -10.52 -36.33 -39.93
N SER A 892 -11.40 -35.92 -39.03
CA SER A 892 -11.50 -36.51 -37.69
C SER A 892 -12.89 -37.08 -37.43
N SER A 893 -12.94 -38.19 -36.71
CA SER A 893 -14.17 -38.87 -36.29
C SER A 893 -14.08 -39.28 -34.82
N LEU A 894 -15.18 -39.20 -34.10
CA LEU A 894 -15.27 -39.60 -32.69
C LEU A 894 -16.28 -40.74 -32.55
N PHE A 895 -15.82 -41.86 -32.03
CA PHE A 895 -16.65 -43.00 -31.66
C PHE A 895 -17.05 -42.82 -30.19
N VAL A 896 -18.35 -42.87 -29.91
CA VAL A 896 -18.89 -42.82 -28.54
C VAL A 896 -19.89 -43.97 -28.39
N GLY A 897 -19.43 -45.07 -27.78
CA GLY A 897 -20.13 -46.34 -27.85
C GLY A 897 -20.29 -46.81 -29.30
N ASP A 898 -21.51 -47.12 -29.73
CA ASP A 898 -21.81 -47.56 -31.10
C ASP A 898 -22.04 -46.39 -32.08
N GLN A 899 -22.04 -45.15 -31.59
CA GLN A 899 -22.29 -43.96 -32.41
C GLN A 899 -21.00 -43.37 -32.95
N VAL A 900 -21.02 -42.92 -34.22
CA VAL A 900 -19.87 -42.30 -34.89
C VAL A 900 -20.24 -40.87 -35.27
N TYR A 901 -19.42 -39.92 -34.82
CA TYR A 901 -19.58 -38.49 -35.11
C TYR A 901 -18.44 -38.02 -36.00
N ALA A 902 -18.77 -37.55 -37.22
CA ALA A 902 -17.80 -36.83 -38.04
C ALA A 902 -17.54 -35.45 -37.41
N LEU A 903 -16.28 -35.16 -37.08
CA LEU A 903 -15.87 -33.95 -36.36
C LEU A 903 -15.57 -32.79 -37.35
N SER A 904 -16.54 -32.44 -38.18
CA SER A 904 -16.41 -31.34 -39.16
C SER A 904 -16.89 -29.98 -38.64
N VAL A 905 -17.71 -29.98 -37.60
CA VAL A 905 -18.23 -28.79 -36.90
C VAL A 905 -18.26 -29.06 -35.40
N ASP A 906 -18.37 -28.00 -34.61
CA ASP A 906 -18.59 -28.09 -33.17
C ASP A 906 -19.80 -28.98 -32.83
N GLY A 907 -19.70 -29.72 -31.74
CA GLY A 907 -20.77 -30.61 -31.31
C GLY A 907 -20.56 -31.18 -29.92
N ALA A 908 -21.48 -32.06 -29.52
CA ALA A 908 -21.42 -32.75 -28.24
C ALA A 908 -22.16 -34.10 -28.28
N ALA A 909 -21.71 -35.02 -27.43
CA ALA A 909 -22.34 -36.30 -27.17
C ALA A 909 -22.41 -36.56 -25.65
N THR A 910 -23.32 -37.45 -25.25
CA THR A 910 -23.48 -37.87 -23.85
C THR A 910 -23.10 -39.33 -23.69
N VAL A 911 -22.27 -39.62 -22.69
CA VAL A 911 -21.87 -41.00 -22.33
C VAL A 911 -22.56 -41.38 -21.04
N SER A 912 -23.45 -42.36 -21.09
CA SER A 912 -24.35 -42.64 -19.96
C SER A 912 -23.72 -43.51 -18.86
N ASN A 913 -22.69 -44.28 -19.18
CA ASN A 913 -22.01 -45.16 -18.22
C ASN A 913 -20.55 -45.43 -18.61
N SER A 914 -19.80 -46.07 -17.70
CA SER A 914 -18.36 -46.30 -17.82
C SER A 914 -17.92 -47.36 -18.82
N HIS A 915 -18.83 -48.13 -19.41
CA HIS A 915 -18.49 -49.18 -20.38
C HIS A 915 -18.44 -48.67 -21.82
N SER A 916 -19.02 -47.49 -22.09
CA SER A 916 -19.00 -46.89 -23.42
C SER A 916 -17.61 -46.35 -23.73
N GLN A 917 -16.99 -46.87 -24.80
CA GLN A 917 -15.69 -46.40 -25.26
C GLN A 917 -15.81 -45.05 -25.97
N ILE A 918 -14.80 -44.20 -25.77
CA ILE A 918 -14.60 -42.97 -26.53
C ILE A 918 -13.31 -43.15 -27.31
N VAL A 919 -13.38 -43.13 -28.65
CA VAL A 919 -12.20 -43.31 -29.51
C VAL A 919 -12.14 -42.18 -30.51
N LEU A 920 -11.01 -41.48 -30.55
CA LEU A 920 -10.70 -40.48 -31.55
C LEU A 920 -10.00 -41.15 -32.74
N GLU A 921 -10.51 -40.94 -33.94
CA GLU A 921 -9.86 -41.31 -35.19
C GLU A 921 -9.45 -40.05 -35.96
N LEU A 922 -8.18 -40.00 -36.37
CA LEU A 922 -7.62 -38.93 -37.19
C LEU A 922 -7.10 -39.52 -38.49
N ASN A 923 -7.47 -38.89 -39.61
CA ASN A 923 -6.97 -39.21 -40.94
C ASN A 923 -6.33 -37.95 -41.51
N GLY A 924 -5.01 -37.97 -41.68
CA GLY A 924 -4.26 -36.85 -42.25
C GLY A 924 -4.60 -36.68 -43.72
N SER A 925 -5.24 -35.56 -44.09
CA SER A 925 -5.47 -35.26 -45.50
C SER A 925 -4.14 -34.87 -46.14
N PRO A 926 -3.77 -35.40 -47.34
CA PRO A 926 -2.69 -34.83 -48.14
C PRO A 926 -3.17 -33.49 -48.74
N GLY A 927 -3.45 -32.52 -47.87
CA GLY A 927 -3.83 -31.18 -48.26
C GLY A 927 -2.66 -30.51 -48.95
N LEU A 928 -2.87 -30.08 -50.21
CA LEU A 928 -1.97 -29.13 -50.84
C LEU A 928 -1.90 -27.88 -49.95
N PRO A 929 -0.73 -27.24 -49.80
CA PRO A 929 -0.63 -25.98 -49.09
C PRO A 929 -1.64 -24.97 -49.63
N GLU A 930 -2.34 -24.23 -48.78
CA GLU A 930 -3.30 -23.21 -49.26
C GLU A 930 -2.60 -21.94 -49.75
N GLN A 931 -1.36 -21.73 -49.32
CA GLN A 931 -0.57 -20.53 -49.63
C GLN A 931 0.92 -20.86 -49.86
N PHE A 932 1.61 -19.94 -50.54
CA PHE A 932 3.06 -19.96 -50.62
C PHE A 932 3.66 -19.64 -49.25
N ALA A 933 4.63 -20.44 -48.80
CA ALA A 933 5.36 -20.16 -47.57
C ALA A 933 6.85 -20.46 -47.74
N LEU A 934 7.68 -19.70 -47.02
CA LEU A 934 9.08 -19.96 -46.78
C LEU A 934 9.27 -19.94 -45.27
N GLU A 935 9.77 -21.03 -44.70
CA GLU A 935 9.99 -21.18 -43.26
C GLU A 935 11.39 -20.69 -42.85
N GLN A 936 11.55 -20.44 -41.55
CA GLN A 936 12.87 -20.19 -40.96
C GLN A 936 13.70 -21.48 -41.01
N ASN A 937 14.96 -21.38 -41.42
CA ASN A 937 15.86 -22.53 -41.48
C ASN A 937 16.11 -23.11 -40.07
N TYR A 938 16.26 -24.43 -39.96
CA TYR A 938 16.59 -25.10 -38.71
C TYR A 938 17.73 -26.12 -38.88
N PRO A 939 18.72 -26.16 -37.98
CA PRO A 939 18.93 -25.21 -36.87
C PRO A 939 19.27 -23.78 -37.34
N ASN A 940 19.11 -22.77 -36.49
CA ASN A 940 19.59 -21.39 -36.72
C ASN A 940 19.90 -20.72 -35.37
N PRO A 941 21.17 -20.49 -35.02
CA PRO A 941 22.36 -20.67 -35.87
C PRO A 941 22.65 -22.13 -36.23
N PHE A 942 23.36 -22.39 -37.33
CA PHE A 942 23.68 -23.74 -37.83
C PHE A 942 25.18 -23.97 -38.05
N ASN A 943 25.62 -25.23 -38.01
CA ASN A 943 27.01 -25.64 -38.25
C ASN A 943 27.13 -27.03 -38.92
N PRO A 944 27.76 -27.17 -40.10
CA PRO A 944 27.71 -26.24 -41.22
C PRO A 944 26.47 -26.48 -42.10
N ALA A 945 25.53 -27.34 -41.66
CA ALA A 945 24.34 -27.70 -42.44
C ALA A 945 23.04 -27.24 -41.76
N THR A 946 22.10 -26.78 -42.58
CA THR A 946 20.74 -26.42 -42.17
C THR A 946 19.73 -26.97 -43.17
N VAL A 947 18.48 -27.05 -42.74
CA VAL A 947 17.35 -27.39 -43.59
C VAL A 947 16.50 -26.13 -43.84
N ILE A 948 16.08 -25.93 -45.09
CA ILE A 948 15.15 -24.86 -45.50
C ILE A 948 13.88 -25.53 -46.05
N ARG A 949 12.72 -25.16 -45.51
CA ARG A 949 11.41 -25.69 -45.92
C ARG A 949 10.57 -24.61 -46.58
N TYR A 950 9.82 -25.00 -47.61
CA TYR A 950 8.87 -24.11 -48.29
C TYR A 950 7.66 -24.88 -48.83
N SER A 951 6.56 -24.16 -49.08
CA SER A 951 5.31 -24.72 -49.56
C SER A 951 4.81 -24.00 -50.81
N LEU A 952 4.25 -24.76 -51.75
CA LEU A 952 3.67 -24.28 -53.00
C LEU A 952 2.19 -24.70 -53.07
N PRO A 953 1.24 -23.75 -53.18
CA PRO A 953 -0.17 -24.08 -53.32
C PRO A 953 -0.56 -24.51 -54.74
N VAL A 954 0.26 -24.13 -55.72
CA VAL A 954 0.06 -24.44 -57.14
C VAL A 954 1.41 -24.72 -57.80
N ASN A 955 1.40 -25.51 -58.88
CA ASN A 955 2.59 -25.79 -59.68
C ASN A 955 3.27 -24.49 -60.11
N SER A 956 4.53 -24.30 -59.74
CA SER A 956 5.25 -23.03 -59.91
C SER A 956 6.69 -23.26 -60.33
N PHE A 957 7.25 -22.32 -61.11
CA PHE A 957 8.70 -22.24 -61.27
C PHE A 957 9.29 -21.62 -59.99
N VAL A 958 10.22 -22.31 -59.34
CA VAL A 958 10.77 -21.94 -58.03
C VAL A 958 12.26 -21.68 -58.14
N THR A 959 12.69 -20.54 -57.62
CA THR A 959 14.09 -20.22 -57.41
C THR A 959 14.34 -19.99 -55.92
N LEU A 960 15.19 -20.81 -55.30
CA LEU A 960 15.65 -20.65 -53.91
C LEU A 960 17.14 -20.33 -53.92
N GLN A 961 17.52 -19.13 -53.50
CA GLN A 961 18.91 -18.65 -53.57
C GLN A 961 19.36 -18.09 -52.21
N VAL A 962 20.66 -18.16 -51.95
CA VAL A 962 21.32 -17.66 -50.75
C VAL A 962 22.22 -16.48 -51.10
N TYR A 963 22.22 -15.46 -50.26
CA TYR A 963 22.99 -14.22 -50.40
C TYR A 963 23.79 -13.92 -49.13
N ASN A 964 24.93 -13.26 -49.28
CA ASN A 964 25.68 -12.68 -48.17
C ASN A 964 25.11 -11.30 -47.77
N VAL A 965 25.71 -10.66 -46.75
CA VAL A 965 25.29 -9.32 -46.27
C VAL A 965 25.45 -8.20 -47.29
N LEU A 966 26.27 -8.39 -48.34
CA LEU A 966 26.45 -7.44 -49.44
C LEU A 966 25.40 -7.64 -50.55
N GLY A 967 24.50 -8.62 -50.40
CA GLY A 967 23.50 -8.98 -51.42
C GLY A 967 24.07 -9.80 -52.58
N GLN A 968 25.30 -10.30 -52.49
CA GLN A 968 25.88 -11.18 -53.50
C GLN A 968 25.34 -12.59 -53.32
N GLU A 969 24.90 -13.22 -54.42
CA GLU A 969 24.47 -14.62 -54.43
C GLU A 969 25.66 -15.54 -54.15
N VAL A 970 25.52 -16.42 -53.15
CA VAL A 970 26.56 -17.38 -52.76
C VAL A 970 26.16 -18.83 -53.03
N ALA A 971 24.87 -19.10 -53.26
CA ALA A 971 24.38 -20.42 -53.69
C ALA A 971 22.98 -20.31 -54.33
N THR A 972 22.71 -21.14 -55.34
CA THR A 972 21.36 -21.46 -55.80
C THR A 972 21.04 -22.89 -55.38
N LEU A 973 19.97 -23.05 -54.58
CA LEU A 973 19.56 -24.33 -53.99
C LEU A 973 18.46 -25.03 -54.80
N VAL A 974 17.59 -24.24 -55.45
CA VAL A 974 16.53 -24.73 -56.35
C VAL A 974 16.38 -23.74 -57.49
N ASN A 975 16.21 -24.22 -58.73
CA ASN A 975 15.89 -23.39 -59.89
C ASN A 975 15.18 -24.20 -60.98
N GLU A 976 13.95 -24.62 -60.70
CA GLU A 976 13.19 -25.51 -61.59
C GLU A 976 11.67 -25.40 -61.36
N LYS A 977 10.89 -26.05 -62.23
CA LYS A 977 9.45 -26.18 -62.06
C LYS A 977 9.13 -27.28 -61.03
N ARG A 978 8.37 -26.94 -60.00
CA ARG A 978 7.92 -27.86 -58.95
C ARG A 978 6.39 -27.91 -58.92
N GLU A 979 5.84 -29.09 -58.61
CA GLU A 979 4.40 -29.29 -58.43
C GLU A 979 3.90 -28.63 -57.13
N ALA A 980 2.59 -28.54 -56.93
CA ALA A 980 2.01 -28.10 -55.66
C ALA A 980 2.40 -29.10 -54.56
N GLY A 981 2.86 -28.61 -53.42
CA GLY A 981 3.36 -29.46 -52.34
C GLY A 981 4.29 -28.76 -51.36
N ARG A 982 4.76 -29.51 -50.36
CA ARG A 982 5.76 -29.07 -49.38
C ARG A 982 7.12 -29.66 -49.74
N TYR A 983 8.17 -28.85 -49.61
CA TYR A 983 9.52 -29.21 -50.02
C TYR A 983 10.53 -28.89 -48.93
N GLU A 984 11.54 -29.74 -48.83
CA GLU A 984 12.67 -29.59 -47.94
C GLU A 984 13.98 -29.59 -48.74
N VAL A 985 14.84 -28.62 -48.47
CA VAL A 985 16.16 -28.49 -49.11
C VAL A 985 17.24 -28.34 -48.05
N ARG A 986 18.19 -29.27 -48.05
CA ARG A 986 19.34 -29.22 -47.16
C ARG A 986 20.44 -28.37 -47.79
N TRP A 987 20.95 -27.40 -47.04
CA TRP A 987 22.09 -26.58 -47.44
C TRP A 987 23.30 -26.86 -46.56
N ASN A 988 24.45 -27.15 -47.18
CA ASN A 988 25.73 -27.32 -46.50
C ASN A 988 26.63 -26.13 -46.87
N ALA A 989 26.93 -25.28 -45.89
CA ALA A 989 27.70 -24.06 -46.04
C ALA A 989 29.16 -24.20 -45.59
N SER A 990 29.71 -25.42 -45.59
CA SER A 990 31.09 -25.70 -45.15
C SER A 990 32.17 -24.89 -45.89
N GLY A 991 31.89 -24.41 -47.10
CA GLY A 991 32.78 -23.52 -47.88
C GLY A 991 32.69 -22.03 -47.55
N LEU A 992 31.83 -21.61 -46.62
CA LEU A 992 31.54 -20.20 -46.33
C LEU A 992 32.00 -19.78 -44.91
N PRO A 993 32.35 -18.50 -44.68
CA PRO A 993 32.73 -18.01 -43.36
C PRO A 993 31.55 -17.91 -42.39
N SER A 994 31.80 -17.97 -41.07
CA SER A 994 30.78 -17.65 -40.06
C SER A 994 30.19 -16.26 -40.31
N GLY A 995 28.89 -16.11 -40.16
CA GLY A 995 28.24 -14.82 -40.40
C GLY A 995 26.77 -14.93 -40.73
N VAL A 996 26.21 -13.77 -41.09
CA VAL A 996 24.80 -13.63 -41.47
C VAL A 996 24.64 -13.85 -42.96
N TYR A 997 23.68 -14.69 -43.33
CA TYR A 997 23.26 -14.95 -44.70
C TYR A 997 21.76 -14.72 -44.82
N TYR A 998 21.30 -14.48 -46.05
CA TYR A 998 19.89 -14.36 -46.38
C TYR A 998 19.53 -15.40 -47.43
N TYR A 999 18.37 -16.00 -47.35
CA TYR A 999 17.87 -16.85 -48.43
C TYR A 999 16.52 -16.35 -48.90
N ARG A 1000 16.29 -16.42 -50.22
CA ARG A 1000 15.10 -15.92 -50.90
C ARG A 1000 14.46 -17.04 -51.70
N LEU A 1001 13.17 -17.26 -51.47
CA LEU A 1001 12.32 -18.05 -52.35
C LEU A 1001 11.60 -17.10 -53.30
N ARG A 1002 11.67 -17.37 -54.60
CA ARG A 1002 10.96 -16.62 -55.64
C ARG A 1002 10.17 -17.57 -56.54
N THR A 1003 8.94 -17.18 -56.81
CA THR A 1003 8.05 -17.74 -57.83
C THR A 1003 7.52 -16.58 -58.70
N PRO A 1004 6.73 -16.82 -59.77
CA PRO A 1004 6.14 -15.74 -60.56
C PRO A 1004 5.28 -14.76 -59.75
N THR A 1005 4.65 -15.23 -58.66
CA THR A 1005 3.66 -14.46 -57.87
C THR A 1005 4.05 -14.30 -56.40
N PHE A 1006 5.11 -14.95 -55.92
CA PHE A 1006 5.53 -14.92 -54.52
C PHE A 1006 7.05 -14.69 -54.39
N SER A 1007 7.45 -13.85 -53.43
CA SER A 1007 8.86 -13.63 -53.08
C SER A 1007 8.97 -13.40 -51.58
N LYS A 1008 9.78 -14.19 -50.88
CA LYS A 1008 10.03 -14.04 -49.44
C LYS A 1008 11.49 -14.28 -49.10
N VAL A 1009 11.99 -13.54 -48.10
CA VAL A 1009 13.39 -13.58 -47.64
C VAL A 1009 13.43 -13.88 -46.14
N HIS A 1010 14.38 -14.70 -45.72
CA HIS A 1010 14.69 -14.98 -44.33
C HIS A 1010 16.18 -14.85 -44.04
N LYS A 1011 16.53 -14.57 -42.78
CA LYS A 1011 17.91 -14.39 -42.28
C LYS A 1011 18.36 -15.65 -41.54
N MET A 1012 19.59 -16.10 -41.81
CA MET A 1012 20.22 -17.24 -41.14
C MET A 1012 21.65 -16.92 -40.67
N MET A 1013 22.10 -17.59 -39.61
CA MET A 1013 23.43 -17.41 -39.02
C MET A 1013 24.23 -18.71 -39.08
N LEU A 1014 25.35 -18.68 -39.79
CA LEU A 1014 26.33 -19.77 -39.79
C LEU A 1014 27.30 -19.55 -38.63
N LEU A 1015 27.38 -20.53 -37.73
CA LEU A 1015 28.44 -20.62 -36.71
C LEU A 1015 29.37 -21.75 -37.11
N ARG A 1016 30.67 -21.47 -37.16
CA ARG A 1016 31.70 -22.49 -37.28
C ARG A 1016 32.25 -22.83 -35.91
#